data_AF-A0A0B0P522-F1
#
_entry.id   AF-A0A0B0P522-F1
#
_cell.length_a   1.000
_cell.length_b   1.000
_cell.length_c   1.000
_cell.angle_alpha   90.00
_cell.angle_beta   90.00
_cell.angle_gamma   90.00
#
_symmetry.space_group_name_H-M   'P 1'
#
loop_
_entity.id
_entity.type
_entity.pdbx_description
1 polymer ?
#
loop_
_entity_poly.entity_id
_entity_poly.type
_entity_poly.pdbx_seq_one_letter_code
_entity_poly.pdbx_strand_id
1 'polypeptide(L)'
;MADQRPTLGPASFWTQANALLRKNLTFQKRNIGANIRLISFPLFFCVLFVVVQQVLDSSLDNAENRCGCICVERNANGNCQRRECGIEYSTVDQVSTCPIPNPPEWPALLQVPGPQYRAVRSDSNMAADFPNESCRSTGTCPAISLFTGNNQTLSQILTQTMFSTSLNINSSDFASSVSSNVLGTATYPEGYNYLEPAIVQALPLYNVQSQCTSNSTFSVLINQSSIAREKEVRCVQGLYLWRNSSSQVNNELYRGYRKGNSEEKINEFVSAYDFLNSDGNNFNVSVWYNSTYRNYSTGSSMALLRIPRSVNLVSNAYLQFLQGPATKMLLDFVKEMPKPETELRIDLSSLLGTLFFTWVVLQLFPVVLASLVYEKQQKLRVMMKMHGLGDGPYWMISYAYFLVISLLYMLCFVIFGSVIGLKFFTLNDYSIQFVFYFLYINLQISLAFLVAAMFSNVKTASVVGYIFVFGTGLLGGFLFQPFLEDDSFPRGWLIVMELFPGFALYRGLYEFGEYSFQGNYMGTHGMRWGDLSDSSNGMSEVSSSGAGKSPLFFLQRFRRKPASSFRSSSLQRQGSKVFVQMDKDDVNQEREKVEQLLLESTTSYPIICDNLKKIYPARDGNPAKIAVRGLSLALPRGECFGMLGPNGAGKTSLINMMIGLTKPTSGTAYLQGLDILTSMDTIYTSMGVCPQHDLLWETLTGREHLLFYGRLKNLKGSALNQAVEDSLKSVNLFHGGVADKHAGKYSGGMKRRLSVAISLIGDPKVVFMDEPSTGLDPASRNSLWSVVKQAKRDRAIILTSISLSLSLHCHS
;
A
#
# COMPACT_ATOMS: atom_id res chain seq x y z
N MET A 1 -18.69 16.00 -62.19
CA MET A 1 -18.18 14.81 -61.49
C MET A 1 -18.39 15.02 -60.00
N ALA A 2 -19.36 14.34 -59.40
CA ALA A 2 -19.55 14.37 -57.95
C ALA A 2 -18.44 13.54 -57.30
N ASP A 3 -17.57 14.21 -56.54
CA ASP A 3 -16.52 13.59 -55.74
C ASP A 3 -17.18 12.77 -54.63
N GLN A 4 -17.50 11.49 -54.91
CA GLN A 4 -17.99 10.55 -53.92
C GLN A 4 -16.86 10.23 -52.94
N ARG A 5 -16.67 11.10 -51.95
CA ARG A 5 -15.82 10.78 -50.80
C ARG A 5 -16.39 9.54 -50.12
N PRO A 6 -15.59 8.47 -49.93
CA PRO A 6 -16.08 7.24 -49.33
C PRO A 6 -16.60 7.53 -47.91
N THR A 7 -17.82 7.09 -47.62
CA THR A 7 -18.40 7.19 -46.27
C THR A 7 -17.52 6.43 -45.29
N LEU A 8 -16.80 7.13 -44.42
CA LEU A 8 -15.91 6.50 -43.46
C LEU A 8 -16.73 5.68 -42.45
N GLY A 9 -16.52 4.36 -42.44
CA GLY A 9 -17.06 3.47 -41.42
C GLY A 9 -16.50 3.79 -40.02
N PRO A 10 -17.09 3.20 -38.96
CA PRO A 10 -16.68 3.46 -37.59
C PRO A 10 -15.20 3.12 -37.37
N ALA A 11 -14.51 3.92 -36.55
CA ALA A 11 -13.11 3.68 -36.23
C ALA A 11 -12.94 2.36 -35.46
N SER A 12 -12.00 1.51 -35.91
CA SER A 12 -11.66 0.27 -35.20
C SER A 12 -11.12 0.53 -33.79
N PHE A 13 -11.22 -0.47 -32.91
CA PHE A 13 -10.64 -0.44 -31.56
C PHE A 13 -9.18 0.05 -31.57
N TRP A 14 -8.34 -0.51 -32.46
CA TRP A 14 -6.93 -0.14 -32.57
C TRP A 14 -6.71 1.30 -33.03
N THR A 15 -7.58 1.82 -33.91
CA THR A 15 -7.54 3.24 -34.31
C THR A 15 -7.83 4.15 -33.11
N GLN A 16 -8.86 3.83 -32.33
CA GLN A 16 -9.23 4.58 -31.12
C GLN A 16 -8.13 4.49 -30.05
N ALA A 17 -7.53 3.30 -29.88
CA ALA A 17 -6.40 3.06 -28.99
C ALA A 17 -5.18 3.90 -29.35
N ASN A 18 -4.78 3.90 -30.61
CA ASN A 18 -3.66 4.70 -31.09
C ASN A 18 -3.92 6.21 -30.90
N ALA A 19 -5.17 6.68 -31.12
CA ALA A 19 -5.53 8.07 -30.92
C ALA A 19 -5.37 8.51 -29.44
N LEU A 20 -5.94 7.73 -28.51
CA LEU A 20 -5.83 7.98 -27.07
C LEU A 20 -4.39 7.88 -26.56
N LEU A 21 -3.64 6.86 -27.00
CA LEU A 21 -2.26 6.65 -26.60
C LEU A 21 -1.37 7.81 -27.06
N ARG A 22 -1.53 8.28 -28.31
CA ARG A 22 -0.79 9.46 -28.80
C ARG A 22 -1.15 10.73 -28.03
N LYS A 23 -2.43 10.95 -27.74
CA LYS A 23 -2.86 12.09 -26.91
C LYS A 23 -2.22 12.02 -25.52
N ASN A 24 -2.20 10.83 -24.91
CA ASN A 24 -1.62 10.62 -23.58
C ASN A 24 -0.08 10.78 -23.59
N LEU A 25 0.61 10.29 -24.63
CA LEU A 25 2.05 10.52 -24.80
C LEU A 25 2.40 11.99 -24.97
N THR A 26 1.63 12.73 -25.78
CA THR A 26 1.81 14.18 -25.93
C THR A 26 1.62 14.90 -24.60
N PHE A 27 0.60 14.51 -23.82
CA PHE A 27 0.36 15.05 -22.49
C PHE A 27 1.56 14.79 -21.56
N GLN A 28 2.10 13.57 -21.56
CA GLN A 28 3.28 13.21 -20.76
C GLN A 28 4.53 13.98 -21.17
N LYS A 29 4.82 14.07 -22.47
CA LYS A 29 5.97 14.80 -23.00
C LYS A 29 5.97 16.27 -22.59
N ARG A 30 4.78 16.88 -22.49
CA ARG A 30 4.63 18.30 -22.12
C ARG A 30 4.72 18.56 -20.62
N ASN A 31 4.33 17.57 -19.81
CA ASN A 31 4.44 17.62 -18.37
C ASN A 31 5.76 17.01 -17.86
N ILE A 32 6.83 17.10 -18.65
CA ILE A 32 8.13 16.51 -18.30
C ILE A 32 8.66 17.04 -16.96
N GLY A 33 8.45 18.33 -16.65
CA GLY A 33 8.84 18.90 -15.37
C GLY A 33 8.11 18.28 -14.18
N ALA A 34 6.82 17.95 -14.33
CA ALA A 34 6.07 17.24 -13.30
C ALA A 34 6.53 15.78 -13.17
N ASN A 35 6.81 15.12 -14.30
CA ASN A 35 7.34 13.75 -14.32
C ASN A 35 8.73 13.67 -13.67
N ILE A 36 9.60 14.63 -13.97
CA ILE A 36 10.93 14.73 -13.34
C ILE A 36 10.78 14.90 -11.83
N ARG A 37 9.88 15.78 -11.36
CA ARG A 37 9.62 15.94 -9.92
C ARG A 37 9.09 14.67 -9.25
N LEU A 38 8.23 13.94 -9.96
CA LEU A 38 7.66 12.70 -9.47
C LEU A 38 8.72 11.59 -9.34
N ILE A 39 9.67 11.52 -10.27
CA ILE A 39 10.79 10.57 -10.24
C ILE A 39 11.90 11.05 -9.27
N SER A 40 12.11 12.36 -9.12
CA SER A 40 13.12 12.89 -8.21
C SER A 40 12.81 12.65 -6.74
N PHE A 41 11.53 12.50 -6.40
CA PHE A 41 11.10 12.25 -5.02
C PHE A 41 11.65 10.93 -4.44
N PRO A 42 11.46 9.75 -5.07
CA PRO A 42 12.11 8.51 -4.63
C PRO A 42 13.63 8.61 -4.61
N LEU A 43 14.24 9.26 -5.61
CA LEU A 43 15.69 9.44 -5.69
C LEU A 43 16.22 10.23 -4.50
N PHE A 44 15.54 11.32 -4.14
CA PHE A 44 15.89 12.14 -2.99
C PHE A 44 15.88 11.31 -1.70
N PHE A 45 14.84 10.50 -1.47
CA PHE A 45 14.79 9.64 -0.29
C PHE A 45 15.88 8.56 -0.29
N CYS A 46 16.12 7.90 -1.42
CA CYS A 46 17.18 6.88 -1.49
C CYS A 46 18.57 7.48 -1.20
N VAL A 47 18.87 8.66 -1.75
CA VAL A 47 20.12 9.38 -1.48
C VAL A 47 20.18 9.85 -0.03
N LEU A 48 19.09 10.39 0.51
CA LEU A 48 19.00 10.80 1.91
C LEU A 48 19.31 9.61 2.85
N PHE A 49 18.74 8.43 2.58
CA PHE A 49 19.02 7.23 3.35
C PHE A 49 20.49 6.85 3.34
N VAL A 50 21.16 6.92 2.19
CA VAL A 50 22.60 6.63 2.11
C VAL A 50 23.43 7.67 2.85
N VAL A 51 23.11 8.95 2.71
CA VAL A 51 23.84 10.00 3.43
C VAL A 51 23.68 9.83 4.94
N VAL A 52 22.47 9.58 5.42
CA VAL A 52 22.23 9.35 6.86
C VAL A 52 22.90 8.06 7.32
N GLN A 53 22.87 6.99 6.52
CA GLN A 53 23.60 5.76 6.81
C GLN A 53 25.11 5.99 6.90
N GLN A 54 25.71 6.74 5.97
CA GLN A 54 27.14 7.09 6.03
C GLN A 54 27.50 7.91 7.27
N VAL A 55 26.64 8.85 7.67
CA VAL A 55 26.82 9.62 8.92
C VAL A 55 26.72 8.71 10.14
N LEU A 56 25.78 7.76 10.13
CA LEU A 56 25.60 6.79 11.20
C LEU A 56 26.80 5.85 11.29
N ASP A 57 27.25 5.28 10.18
CA ASP A 57 28.43 4.42 10.09
C ASP A 57 29.67 5.17 10.57
N SER A 58 29.87 6.41 10.14
CA SER A 58 30.98 7.25 10.61
C SER A 58 30.91 7.57 12.11
N SER A 59 29.70 7.65 12.69
CA SER A 59 29.52 7.87 14.13
C SER A 59 29.71 6.58 14.93
N LEU A 60 29.32 5.44 14.36
CA LEU A 60 29.56 4.12 14.93
C LEU A 60 31.04 3.75 14.88
N ASP A 61 31.79 4.25 13.89
CA ASP A 61 33.23 3.98 13.68
C ASP A 61 34.17 4.79 14.60
N ASN A 62 33.70 5.18 15.80
CA ASN A 62 34.49 5.82 16.85
C ASN A 62 35.46 4.83 17.51
N ALA A 63 36.56 5.33 18.09
CA ALA A 63 37.61 4.50 18.69
C ALA A 63 37.11 3.57 19.80
N GLU A 64 36.04 3.93 20.51
CA GLU A 64 35.42 3.10 21.55
C GLU A 64 34.66 1.87 21.01
N ASN A 65 34.25 1.91 19.74
CA ASN A 65 33.47 0.86 19.06
C ASN A 65 34.29 0.07 18.02
N ARG A 66 35.62 0.25 18.02
CA ARG A 66 36.55 -0.52 17.18
C ARG A 66 37.29 -1.51 18.05
N CYS A 67 37.55 -2.69 17.51
CA CYS A 67 38.55 -3.56 18.11
C CYS A 67 39.90 -2.87 18.18
N GLY A 68 40.57 -3.07 19.31
CA GLY A 68 41.98 -2.79 19.42
C GLY A 68 42.77 -3.63 18.42
N CYS A 69 43.77 -3.00 17.83
CA CYS A 69 44.64 -3.61 16.84
C CYS A 69 46.08 -3.30 17.18
N ILE A 70 46.94 -4.32 17.08
CA ILE A 70 48.38 -4.13 17.12
C ILE A 70 48.96 -4.21 15.71
N CYS A 71 50.06 -3.50 15.50
CA CYS A 71 50.83 -3.61 14.27
C CYS A 71 51.83 -4.76 14.39
N VAL A 72 51.65 -5.82 13.61
CA VAL A 72 52.52 -7.00 13.64
C VAL A 72 53.73 -6.82 12.72
N GLU A 73 53.55 -6.17 11.57
CA GLU A 73 54.64 -5.88 10.62
C GLU A 73 54.73 -4.39 10.32
N ARG A 74 55.94 -3.81 10.47
CA ARG A 74 56.24 -2.42 10.10
C ARG A 74 57.21 -2.38 8.92
N ASN A 75 56.95 -1.49 7.98
CA ASN A 75 57.88 -1.17 6.89
C ASN A 75 59.16 -0.51 7.44
N ALA A 76 60.22 -0.49 6.63
CA ALA A 76 61.48 0.22 6.92
C ALA A 76 61.29 1.71 7.26
N ASN A 77 60.16 2.31 6.87
CA ASN A 77 59.78 3.70 7.15
C ASN A 77 58.93 3.86 8.44
N GLY A 78 58.72 2.79 9.22
CA GLY A 78 57.92 2.79 10.45
C GLY A 78 56.40 2.68 10.27
N ASN A 79 55.89 2.73 9.04
CA ASN A 79 54.46 2.55 8.75
C ASN A 79 54.01 1.10 8.91
N CYS A 80 52.85 0.91 9.54
CA CYS A 80 52.27 -0.40 9.77
C CYS A 80 51.77 -1.04 8.47
N GLN A 81 52.33 -2.19 8.10
CA GLN A 81 52.00 -2.94 6.89
C GLN A 81 50.91 -3.98 7.14
N ARG A 82 50.94 -4.62 8.31
CA ARG A 82 49.95 -5.62 8.72
C ARG A 82 49.47 -5.36 10.15
N ARG A 83 48.17 -5.13 10.30
CA ARG A 83 47.49 -4.98 11.59
C ARG A 83 46.73 -6.25 11.92
N GLU A 84 46.87 -6.73 13.14
CA GLU A 84 46.03 -7.79 13.68
C GLU A 84 45.14 -7.17 14.75
N CYS A 85 43.84 -7.34 14.59
CA CYS A 85 42.81 -6.82 15.47
C CYS A 85 42.14 -7.99 16.19
N GLY A 86 41.90 -7.84 17.48
CA GLY A 86 41.31 -8.91 18.28
C GLY A 86 41.07 -8.47 19.70
N ILE A 87 40.28 -9.27 20.42
CA ILE A 87 39.95 -9.05 21.84
C ILE A 87 41.21 -8.83 22.69
N GLU A 88 42.29 -9.53 22.33
CA GLU A 88 43.60 -9.46 22.99
C GLU A 88 44.17 -8.04 23.08
N TYR A 89 43.82 -7.17 22.13
CA TYR A 89 44.34 -5.82 22.03
C TYR A 89 43.29 -4.74 22.35
N SER A 90 42.07 -5.14 22.72
CA SER A 90 40.91 -4.28 22.94
C SER A 90 40.71 -3.89 24.42
N THR A 91 40.16 -2.71 24.67
CA THR A 91 39.66 -2.31 26.01
C THR A 91 38.31 -2.96 26.33
N VAL A 92 37.90 -2.94 27.59
CA VAL A 92 36.64 -3.58 28.06
C VAL A 92 35.42 -3.11 27.27
N ASP A 93 35.36 -1.83 26.91
CA ASP A 93 34.25 -1.26 26.14
C ASP A 93 34.28 -1.70 24.67
N GLN A 94 35.49 -1.75 24.06
CA GLN A 94 35.72 -2.18 22.67
C GLN A 94 35.41 -3.66 22.44
N VAL A 95 35.68 -4.50 23.44
CA VAL A 95 35.50 -5.96 23.38
C VAL A 95 34.08 -6.35 22.98
N SER A 96 33.08 -5.58 23.40
CA SER A 96 31.65 -5.81 23.09
C SER A 96 31.36 -5.82 21.58
N THR A 97 32.17 -5.10 20.80
CA THR A 97 32.04 -4.90 19.35
C THR A 97 32.97 -5.77 18.51
N CYS A 98 33.74 -6.65 19.14
CA CYS A 98 34.75 -7.46 18.44
C CYS A 98 34.24 -8.79 17.92
N PRO A 99 34.63 -9.19 16.69
CA PRO A 99 34.42 -10.56 16.23
C PRO A 99 35.28 -11.52 17.06
N ILE A 100 34.66 -12.63 17.47
CA ILE A 100 35.32 -13.70 18.24
C ILE A 100 35.38 -14.94 17.35
N PRO A 101 36.48 -15.17 16.62
CA PRO A 101 36.56 -16.28 15.65
C PRO A 101 36.54 -17.65 16.34
N ASN A 102 37.13 -17.77 17.53
CA ASN A 102 37.13 -18.97 18.34
C ASN A 102 36.63 -18.61 19.75
N PRO A 103 35.32 -18.74 20.03
CA PRO A 103 34.79 -18.44 21.35
C PRO A 103 35.38 -19.40 22.38
N PRO A 104 35.78 -18.92 23.56
CA PRO A 104 36.31 -19.80 24.58
C PRO A 104 35.22 -20.70 25.13
N GLU A 105 35.65 -21.90 25.44
CA GLU A 105 34.90 -22.97 26.07
C GLU A 105 34.32 -22.51 27.42
N TRP A 106 33.00 -22.27 27.47
CA TRP A 106 32.29 -21.84 28.67
C TRP A 106 31.11 -22.76 29.02
N PRO A 107 30.93 -23.10 30.31
CA PRO A 107 29.84 -23.96 30.75
C PRO A 107 28.50 -23.22 30.68
N ALA A 108 27.42 -23.98 30.47
CA ALA A 108 26.06 -23.45 30.50
C ALA A 108 25.69 -22.98 31.92
N LEU A 109 25.31 -21.71 32.05
CA LEU A 109 24.86 -21.14 33.32
C LEU A 109 23.35 -21.28 33.49
N LEU A 110 22.90 -21.39 34.73
CA LEU A 110 21.49 -21.31 35.10
C LEU A 110 21.05 -19.85 35.29
N GLN A 111 19.88 -19.47 34.78
CA GLN A 111 19.31 -18.15 35.07
C GLN A 111 18.78 -18.12 36.51
N VAL A 112 19.48 -17.42 37.41
CA VAL A 112 19.13 -17.33 38.83
C VAL A 112 18.69 -15.90 39.15
N PRO A 113 17.48 -15.68 39.69
CA PRO A 113 17.05 -14.34 40.06
C PRO A 113 17.99 -13.66 41.05
N GLY A 114 18.15 -12.34 40.88
CA GLY A 114 18.90 -11.50 41.81
C GLY A 114 18.33 -11.60 43.24
N PRO A 115 19.13 -11.44 44.30
CA PRO A 115 18.69 -11.63 45.69
C PRO A 115 17.42 -10.85 46.07
N GLN A 116 17.26 -9.65 45.51
CA GLN A 116 16.11 -8.77 45.70
C GLN A 116 14.81 -9.26 45.01
N TYR A 117 14.94 -10.12 44.01
CA TYR A 117 13.83 -10.60 43.18
C TYR A 117 13.43 -12.05 43.50
N ARG A 118 14.21 -12.78 44.31
CA ARG A 118 13.91 -14.18 44.67
C ARG A 118 12.59 -14.30 45.41
N ALA A 119 11.83 -15.36 45.12
CA ALA A 119 10.54 -15.63 45.74
C ALA A 119 10.63 -15.71 47.28
N VAL A 120 9.79 -14.91 47.94
CA VAL A 120 9.58 -14.89 49.39
C VAL A 120 8.09 -14.85 49.67
N ARG A 121 7.71 -15.09 50.91
CA ARG A 121 6.33 -14.94 51.36
C ARG A 121 5.96 -13.45 51.42
N SER A 122 5.33 -12.93 50.36
CA SER A 122 4.79 -11.56 50.33
C SER A 122 3.33 -11.50 50.77
N ASP A 123 2.52 -12.49 50.38
CA ASP A 123 1.07 -12.45 50.58
C ASP A 123 0.61 -13.55 51.55
N SER A 124 -0.48 -13.30 52.29
CA SER A 124 -1.11 -14.31 53.15
C SER A 124 -1.62 -15.55 52.39
N ASN A 125 -1.82 -15.41 51.07
CA ASN A 125 -2.28 -16.46 50.15
C ASN A 125 -1.14 -17.31 49.56
N MET A 126 0.13 -16.99 49.84
CA MET A 126 1.27 -17.84 49.46
C MET A 126 1.49 -18.94 50.48
N ALA A 127 1.95 -20.10 50.01
CA ALA A 127 2.20 -21.25 50.86
C ALA A 127 3.20 -20.95 51.99
N ALA A 128 3.00 -21.57 53.15
CA ALA A 128 3.81 -21.29 54.35
C ALA A 128 5.25 -21.82 54.26
N ASP A 129 5.56 -22.61 53.22
CA ASP A 129 6.89 -23.16 52.94
C ASP A 129 7.85 -22.15 52.27
N PHE A 130 7.36 -20.96 51.91
CA PHE A 130 8.18 -19.87 51.40
C PHE A 130 9.01 -19.18 52.50
N PRO A 131 10.25 -18.74 52.20
CA PRO A 131 11.08 -18.01 53.15
C PRO A 131 10.50 -16.63 53.46
N ASN A 132 10.79 -16.11 54.65
CA ASN A 132 10.36 -14.78 55.09
C ASN A 132 11.07 -13.67 54.30
N GLU A 133 10.39 -12.54 54.10
CA GLU A 133 10.91 -11.37 53.36
C GLU A 133 12.21 -10.81 53.95
N SER A 134 12.52 -11.05 55.24
CA SER A 134 13.77 -10.64 55.89
C SER A 134 15.04 -11.22 55.25
N CYS A 135 14.94 -12.30 54.46
CA CYS A 135 16.09 -12.81 53.73
C CYS A 135 16.53 -11.88 52.57
N ARG A 136 15.64 -10.98 52.10
CA ARG A 136 15.96 -10.05 50.99
C ARG A 136 16.91 -8.95 51.43
N SER A 137 16.70 -8.39 52.62
CA SER A 137 17.56 -7.36 53.19
C SER A 137 18.97 -7.88 53.49
N THR A 138 19.09 -9.17 53.79
CA THR A 138 20.37 -9.84 54.05
C THR A 138 20.98 -10.47 52.78
N GLY A 139 20.25 -10.51 51.67
CA GLY A 139 20.69 -11.13 50.41
C GLY A 139 20.83 -12.66 50.46
N THR A 140 20.27 -13.31 51.48
CA THR A 140 20.44 -14.74 51.77
C THR A 140 19.28 -15.62 51.27
N CYS A 141 18.27 -15.03 50.61
CA CYS A 141 17.11 -15.79 50.15
C CYS A 141 17.51 -16.98 49.26
N PRO A 142 16.94 -18.18 49.49
CA PRO A 142 17.19 -19.34 48.66
C PRO A 142 16.66 -19.13 47.24
N ALA A 143 17.26 -19.82 46.28
CA ALA A 143 16.79 -19.89 44.91
C ALA A 143 15.76 -21.01 44.78
N ILE A 144 14.49 -20.65 44.56
CA ILE A 144 13.37 -21.59 44.62
C ILE A 144 13.03 -22.11 43.22
N SER A 145 12.84 -23.41 43.11
CA SER A 145 12.21 -24.09 41.97
C SER A 145 10.99 -24.86 42.42
N LEU A 146 9.95 -24.89 41.59
CA LEU A 146 8.71 -25.62 41.90
C LEU A 146 8.70 -26.97 41.17
N PHE A 147 8.02 -27.97 41.72
CA PHE A 147 7.82 -29.22 41.01
C PHE A 147 6.49 -29.90 41.35
N THR A 148 5.99 -30.70 40.42
CA THR A 148 4.75 -31.48 40.56
C THR A 148 4.90 -32.81 39.82
N GLY A 149 4.06 -33.81 40.13
CA GLY A 149 4.09 -35.11 39.46
C GLY A 149 2.98 -36.04 39.96
N ASN A 150 2.77 -37.17 39.26
CA ASN A 150 1.79 -38.18 39.68
C ASN A 150 2.32 -39.01 40.85
N ASN A 151 3.62 -39.30 40.85
CA ASN A 151 4.30 -40.00 41.93
C ASN A 151 5.21 -39.03 42.71
N GLN A 152 4.76 -38.63 43.90
CA GLN A 152 5.47 -37.66 44.73
C GLN A 152 6.85 -38.18 45.16
N THR A 153 6.98 -39.47 45.48
CA THR A 153 8.25 -40.03 45.97
C THR A 153 9.31 -40.06 44.88
N LEU A 154 8.93 -40.50 43.66
CA LEU A 154 9.78 -40.44 42.48
C LEU A 154 10.26 -39.00 42.22
N SER A 155 9.31 -38.06 42.17
CA SER A 155 9.60 -36.65 41.86
C SER A 155 10.50 -35.99 42.91
N GLN A 156 10.35 -36.38 44.18
CA GLN A 156 11.21 -35.92 45.28
C GLN A 156 12.63 -36.47 45.16
N ILE A 157 12.79 -37.76 44.85
CA ILE A 157 14.11 -38.38 44.63
C ILE A 157 14.83 -37.69 43.45
N LEU A 158 14.10 -37.45 42.36
CA LEU A 158 14.65 -36.77 41.19
C LEU A 158 15.09 -35.34 41.51
N THR A 159 14.28 -34.54 42.20
CA THR A 159 14.65 -33.14 42.50
C THR A 159 15.76 -33.01 43.54
N GLN A 160 15.84 -33.92 44.51
CA GLN A 160 16.92 -33.93 45.51
C GLN A 160 18.31 -34.18 44.90
N THR A 161 18.38 -34.92 43.79
CA THR A 161 19.64 -35.23 43.10
C THR A 161 20.10 -34.15 42.12
N MET A 162 19.29 -33.12 41.87
CA MET A 162 19.63 -32.05 40.92
C MET A 162 20.67 -31.05 41.45
N PHE A 163 20.67 -30.75 42.76
CA PHE A 163 21.65 -29.83 43.35
C PHE A 163 22.73 -30.61 44.12
N SER A 164 23.98 -30.32 43.77
CA SER A 164 25.15 -30.91 44.44
C SER A 164 25.27 -30.45 45.90
N THR A 165 25.76 -31.33 46.76
CA THR A 165 26.06 -31.07 48.18
C THR A 165 27.48 -30.58 48.43
N SER A 166 28.38 -30.71 47.45
CA SER A 166 29.80 -30.35 47.57
C SER A 166 30.26 -29.48 46.40
N LEU A 167 31.30 -28.69 46.64
CA LEU A 167 31.93 -27.80 45.67
C LEU A 167 33.34 -28.32 45.40
N ASN A 168 33.54 -28.94 44.24
CA ASN A 168 34.88 -29.34 43.79
C ASN A 168 35.31 -28.38 42.69
N ILE A 169 36.17 -27.41 43.03
CA ILE A 169 36.80 -26.54 42.03
C ILE A 169 38.31 -26.76 42.11
N ASN A 170 38.89 -27.14 40.98
CA ASN A 170 40.33 -27.20 40.79
C ASN A 170 40.73 -25.96 39.98
N SER A 171 41.59 -25.10 40.53
CA SER A 171 41.99 -23.84 39.90
C SER A 171 42.79 -24.01 38.62
N SER A 172 43.37 -25.20 38.39
CA SER A 172 44.11 -25.55 37.16
C SER A 172 43.21 -25.94 35.99
N ASP A 173 41.98 -26.36 36.24
CA ASP A 173 41.01 -26.78 35.21
C ASP A 173 39.60 -26.26 35.57
N PHE A 174 39.48 -24.93 35.52
CA PHE A 174 38.27 -24.23 35.94
C PHE A 174 37.05 -24.59 35.08
N ALA A 175 37.23 -24.72 33.76
CA ALA A 175 36.11 -25.00 32.85
C ALA A 175 35.45 -26.37 33.11
N SER A 176 36.25 -27.43 33.28
CA SER A 176 35.75 -28.78 33.54
C SER A 176 35.20 -28.94 34.97
N SER A 177 35.86 -28.32 35.95
CA SER A 177 35.37 -28.34 37.34
C SER A 177 34.06 -27.56 37.50
N VAL A 178 33.88 -26.49 36.73
CA VAL A 178 32.62 -25.72 36.72
C VAL A 178 31.49 -26.44 36.00
N SER A 179 31.73 -27.16 34.90
CA SER A 179 30.67 -27.89 34.20
C SER A 179 30.00 -28.95 35.09
N SER A 180 30.76 -29.49 36.07
CA SER A 180 30.27 -30.41 37.09
C SER A 180 29.44 -29.77 38.22
N ASN A 181 29.55 -28.46 38.44
CA ASN A 181 28.86 -27.71 39.49
C ASN A 181 27.68 -26.88 38.92
N VAL A 182 26.62 -26.66 39.69
CA VAL A 182 25.44 -25.91 39.22
C VAL A 182 25.67 -24.41 39.38
N LEU A 183 26.40 -23.80 38.45
CA LEU A 183 26.55 -22.35 38.41
C LEU A 183 25.35 -21.65 37.77
N GLY A 184 25.04 -20.48 38.29
CA GLY A 184 24.04 -19.57 37.74
C GLY A 184 24.43 -18.10 37.90
N THR A 185 23.65 -17.24 37.28
CA THR A 185 23.87 -15.80 37.28
C THR A 185 22.54 -15.04 37.21
N ALA A 186 22.53 -13.83 37.77
CA ALA A 186 21.43 -12.88 37.63
C ALA A 186 21.58 -11.95 36.40
N THR A 187 22.75 -11.97 35.75
CA THR A 187 22.95 -11.24 34.49
C THR A 187 22.03 -11.81 33.41
N TYR A 188 21.61 -10.99 32.45
CA TYR A 188 20.86 -11.48 31.30
C TYR A 188 21.80 -11.83 30.15
N PRO A 189 21.47 -12.85 29.33
CA PRO A 189 22.23 -13.11 28.12
C PRO A 189 22.02 -11.97 27.12
N GLU A 190 23.08 -11.60 26.41
CA GLU A 190 23.06 -10.55 25.38
C GLU A 190 23.08 -11.20 23.99
N GLY A 191 22.30 -10.64 23.05
CA GLY A 191 22.21 -11.13 21.68
C GLY A 191 23.45 -10.82 20.84
N TYR A 192 24.23 -9.83 21.26
CA TYR A 192 25.49 -9.44 20.67
C TYR A 192 26.64 -10.01 21.51
N ASN A 193 27.69 -10.48 20.82
CA ASN A 193 28.91 -11.08 21.36
C ASN A 193 28.79 -12.55 21.85
N TYR A 194 29.84 -13.35 21.61
CA TYR A 194 30.01 -14.70 22.15
C TYR A 194 30.48 -14.69 23.62
N LEU A 195 30.98 -13.56 24.11
CA LEU A 195 31.33 -13.37 25.51
C LEU A 195 30.12 -13.56 26.43
N GLU A 196 30.33 -14.21 27.57
CA GLU A 196 29.32 -14.37 28.60
C GLU A 196 29.17 -13.07 29.41
N PRO A 197 28.00 -12.39 29.39
CA PRO A 197 27.79 -11.17 30.17
C PRO A 197 28.07 -11.34 31.66
N ALA A 198 27.87 -12.55 32.20
CA ALA A 198 28.21 -12.87 33.59
C ALA A 198 29.70 -12.68 33.94
N ILE A 199 30.60 -12.77 32.94
CA ILE A 199 32.05 -12.53 33.10
C ILE A 199 32.36 -11.03 33.03
N VAL A 200 31.68 -10.29 32.17
CA VAL A 200 32.01 -8.87 31.94
C VAL A 200 31.41 -7.97 33.02
N GLN A 201 30.14 -8.19 33.38
CA GLN A 201 29.41 -7.33 34.32
C GLN A 201 29.83 -7.58 35.78
N ALA A 202 29.85 -6.55 36.63
CA ALA A 202 30.35 -6.65 38.02
C ALA A 202 29.54 -7.54 38.99
N LEU A 203 28.50 -8.24 38.53
CA LEU A 203 27.67 -9.11 39.36
C LEU A 203 28.36 -10.44 39.70
N PRO A 204 28.10 -11.01 40.90
CA PRO A 204 28.69 -12.29 41.31
C PRO A 204 28.06 -13.48 40.58
N LEU A 205 28.82 -14.57 40.47
CA LEU A 205 28.29 -15.87 40.07
C LEU A 205 27.69 -16.58 41.29
N TYR A 206 26.64 -17.35 41.07
CA TYR A 206 25.99 -18.13 42.11
C TYR A 206 26.30 -19.61 41.91
N ASN A 207 26.81 -20.28 42.93
CA ASN A 207 26.85 -21.73 42.95
C ASN A 207 25.62 -22.25 43.70
N VAL A 208 24.72 -22.92 43.00
CA VAL A 208 23.46 -23.40 43.56
C VAL A 208 23.66 -24.78 44.19
N GLN A 209 23.51 -24.86 45.51
CA GLN A 209 23.72 -26.09 46.29
C GLN A 209 22.50 -26.40 47.15
N SER A 210 22.31 -27.67 47.49
CA SER A 210 21.22 -28.07 48.40
C SER A 210 21.41 -27.52 49.82
N GLN A 211 22.67 -27.36 50.25
CA GLN A 211 23.06 -26.74 51.53
C GLN A 211 24.35 -25.94 51.33
N CYS A 212 24.38 -24.71 51.85
CA CYS A 212 25.58 -23.87 51.84
C CYS A 212 26.24 -23.87 53.21
N THR A 213 27.57 -24.01 53.26
CA THR A 213 28.35 -23.77 54.49
C THR A 213 28.48 -22.27 54.75
N SER A 214 28.58 -21.87 56.02
CA SER A 214 28.78 -20.47 56.41
C SER A 214 30.06 -19.89 55.79
N ASN A 215 29.98 -18.70 55.17
CA ASN A 215 31.07 -18.01 54.45
C ASN A 215 31.64 -18.75 53.22
N SER A 216 30.80 -19.39 52.41
CA SER A 216 31.19 -19.98 51.12
C SER A 216 31.22 -18.95 49.97
N THR A 217 31.96 -17.86 50.18
CA THR A 217 32.32 -16.90 49.12
C THR A 217 33.79 -17.09 48.75
N PHE A 218 34.07 -17.34 47.48
CA PHE A 218 35.44 -17.44 46.98
C PHE A 218 35.54 -16.69 45.67
N SER A 219 36.73 -16.23 45.34
CA SER A 219 37.00 -15.57 44.06
C SER A 219 37.70 -16.53 43.10
N VAL A 220 37.37 -16.40 41.81
CA VAL A 220 38.01 -17.13 40.73
C VAL A 220 38.60 -16.12 39.76
N LEU A 221 39.86 -16.31 39.40
CA LEU A 221 40.46 -15.59 38.29
C LEU A 221 40.01 -16.23 36.96
N ILE A 222 39.22 -15.49 36.19
CA ILE A 222 38.80 -15.90 34.85
C ILE A 222 39.71 -15.19 33.86
N ASN A 223 40.61 -15.95 33.23
CA ASN A 223 41.49 -15.46 32.18
C ASN A 223 40.83 -15.72 30.83
N GLN A 224 40.42 -14.65 30.16
CA GLN A 224 39.89 -14.71 28.81
C GLN A 224 40.75 -13.83 27.91
N SER A 225 41.60 -14.46 27.09
CA SER A 225 42.59 -13.78 26.25
C SER A 225 43.48 -12.82 27.07
N SER A 226 43.38 -11.49 26.87
CA SER A 226 44.14 -10.46 27.60
C SER A 226 43.44 -9.92 28.86
N ILE A 227 42.20 -10.34 29.14
CA ILE A 227 41.39 -9.82 30.24
C ILE A 227 41.38 -10.87 31.37
N ALA A 228 42.09 -10.57 32.45
CA ALA A 228 42.00 -11.30 33.71
C ALA A 228 41.03 -10.55 34.64
N ARG A 229 39.88 -11.16 34.94
CA ARG A 229 38.92 -10.61 35.90
C ARG A 229 38.73 -11.59 37.05
N GLU A 230 38.89 -11.06 38.26
CA GLU A 230 38.51 -11.77 39.48
C GLU A 230 36.98 -11.72 39.62
N LYS A 231 36.37 -12.90 39.72
CA LYS A 231 34.93 -13.07 39.89
C LYS A 231 34.61 -13.69 41.23
N GLU A 232 33.77 -12.98 41.97
CA GLU A 232 33.19 -13.51 43.20
C GLU A 232 32.14 -14.58 42.87
N VAL A 233 32.31 -15.77 43.45
CA VAL A 233 31.34 -16.86 43.42
C VAL A 233 30.75 -17.01 44.82
N ARG A 234 29.43 -16.90 44.92
CA ARG A 234 28.67 -17.03 46.17
C ARG A 234 27.86 -18.31 46.16
N CYS A 235 27.89 -19.07 47.24
CA CYS A 235 26.93 -20.16 47.42
C CYS A 235 25.51 -19.61 47.61
N VAL A 236 24.54 -20.22 46.92
CA VAL A 236 23.12 -19.95 47.10
C VAL A 236 22.41 -21.27 47.35
N GLN A 237 21.62 -21.31 48.43
CA GLN A 237 20.82 -22.49 48.73
C GLN A 237 19.71 -22.64 47.68
N GLY A 238 19.70 -23.75 46.96
CA GLY A 238 18.63 -24.13 46.04
C GLY A 238 17.57 -24.97 46.75
N LEU A 239 16.30 -24.59 46.62
CA LEU A 239 15.17 -25.31 47.22
C LEU A 239 14.17 -25.74 46.15
N TYR A 240 13.71 -26.98 46.25
CA TYR A 240 12.61 -27.52 45.45
C TYR A 240 11.35 -27.63 46.30
N LEU A 241 10.26 -26.98 45.88
CA LEU A 241 8.97 -27.02 46.59
C LEU A 241 7.91 -27.77 45.78
N TRP A 242 7.23 -28.70 46.44
CA TRP A 242 6.19 -29.55 45.83
C TRP A 242 4.86 -28.82 45.70
N ARG A 243 4.16 -29.02 44.58
CA ARG A 243 2.76 -28.62 44.37
C ARG A 243 1.92 -29.78 43.86
N ASN A 244 0.65 -29.82 44.25
CA ASN A 244 -0.23 -30.96 43.97
C ASN A 244 -0.74 -30.98 42.52
N SER A 245 -0.68 -29.85 41.80
CA SER A 245 -1.11 -29.77 40.41
C SER A 245 -0.26 -28.80 39.60
N SER A 246 -0.20 -29.04 38.30
CA SER A 246 0.39 -28.13 37.31
C SER A 246 -0.30 -26.76 37.32
N SER A 247 -1.61 -26.71 37.55
CA SER A 247 -2.36 -25.44 37.70
C SER A 247 -1.90 -24.59 38.89
N GLN A 248 -1.53 -25.21 40.01
CA GLN A 248 -0.98 -24.50 41.17
C GLN A 248 0.41 -23.94 40.87
N VAL A 249 1.27 -24.75 40.24
CA VAL A 249 2.60 -24.29 39.78
C VAL A 249 2.45 -23.08 38.85
N ASN A 250 1.53 -23.13 37.88
CA ASN A 250 1.37 -22.06 36.90
C ASN A 250 0.87 -20.77 37.56
N ASN A 251 -0.08 -20.88 38.49
CA ASN A 251 -0.58 -19.74 39.26
C ASN A 251 0.51 -19.11 40.13
N GLU A 252 1.37 -19.91 40.78
CA GLU A 252 2.48 -19.40 41.58
C GLU A 252 3.57 -18.74 40.72
N LEU A 253 3.94 -19.34 39.58
CA LEU A 253 4.85 -18.71 38.62
C LEU A 253 4.29 -17.37 38.14
N TYR A 254 2.99 -17.30 37.82
CA TYR A 254 2.33 -16.07 37.40
C TYR A 254 2.33 -15.02 38.52
N ARG A 255 2.00 -15.39 39.76
CA ARG A 255 2.08 -14.48 40.92
C ARG A 255 3.51 -14.02 41.22
N GLY A 256 4.50 -14.84 40.86
CA GLY A 256 5.91 -14.49 40.93
C GLY A 256 6.30 -13.33 40.01
N TYR A 257 5.54 -13.14 38.93
CA TYR A 257 5.70 -12.00 38.04
C TYR A 257 5.06 -10.73 38.62
N ARG A 258 5.67 -9.57 38.31
CA ARG A 258 5.29 -8.26 38.83
C ARG A 258 3.79 -7.95 38.69
N LYS A 259 3.20 -8.24 37.53
CA LYS A 259 1.77 -7.97 37.27
C LYS A 259 0.82 -9.05 37.80
N GLY A 260 1.37 -10.11 38.40
CA GLY A 260 0.60 -11.26 38.88
C GLY A 260 0.28 -11.24 40.36
N ASN A 261 0.88 -10.34 41.15
CA ASN A 261 0.54 -10.13 42.56
C ASN A 261 -0.01 -8.71 42.82
N SER A 262 -0.77 -8.57 43.90
CA SER A 262 -1.42 -7.31 44.27
C SER A 262 -0.46 -6.24 44.79
N GLU A 263 0.75 -6.64 45.21
CA GLU A 263 1.77 -5.71 45.73
C GLU A 263 2.68 -5.13 44.64
N GLU A 264 2.51 -5.56 43.38
CA GLU A 264 3.39 -5.24 42.24
C GLU A 264 4.89 -5.47 42.50
N LYS A 265 5.24 -6.43 43.36
CA LYS A 265 6.61 -6.83 43.68
C LYS A 265 7.05 -8.00 42.80
N ILE A 266 8.35 -8.19 42.62
CA ILE A 266 8.90 -9.31 41.83
C ILE A 266 9.29 -10.44 42.79
N ASN A 267 8.73 -11.64 42.57
CA ASN A 267 8.96 -12.85 43.37
C ASN A 267 9.30 -14.03 42.44
N GLU A 268 10.47 -13.98 41.82
CA GLU A 268 10.86 -14.88 40.75
C GLU A 268 11.37 -16.23 41.25
N PHE A 269 11.10 -17.24 40.41
CA PHE A 269 11.55 -18.61 40.55
C PHE A 269 12.64 -18.89 39.52
N VAL A 270 13.53 -19.85 39.82
CA VAL A 270 14.57 -20.29 38.88
C VAL A 270 13.95 -21.07 37.72
N SER A 271 13.12 -22.06 38.04
CA SER A 271 12.42 -22.92 37.08
C SER A 271 11.31 -23.71 37.79
N ALA A 272 10.42 -24.34 37.02
CA ALA A 272 9.52 -25.36 37.54
C ALA A 272 9.55 -26.63 36.68
N TYR A 273 9.31 -27.79 37.31
CA TYR A 273 9.39 -29.10 36.67
C TYR A 273 8.08 -29.87 36.86
N ASP A 274 7.48 -30.30 35.75
CA ASP A 274 6.27 -31.12 35.75
C ASP A 274 6.61 -32.55 35.31
N PHE A 275 6.51 -33.48 36.26
CA PHE A 275 6.75 -34.91 36.11
C PHE A 275 5.47 -35.73 35.96
N LEU A 276 4.30 -35.13 35.68
CA LEU A 276 3.02 -35.86 35.60
C LEU A 276 3.07 -37.05 34.62
N ASN A 277 3.81 -36.92 33.52
CA ASN A 277 3.95 -37.96 32.50
C ASN A 277 5.23 -38.78 32.62
N SER A 278 6.02 -38.58 33.68
CA SER A 278 7.27 -39.32 33.93
C SER A 278 7.05 -40.46 34.91
N ASP A 279 7.62 -41.63 34.60
CA ASP A 279 7.66 -42.80 35.48
C ASP A 279 9.05 -43.48 35.43
N GLY A 280 9.19 -44.68 35.98
CA GLY A 280 10.48 -45.40 36.01
C GLY A 280 10.97 -45.90 34.64
N ASN A 281 10.13 -45.88 33.60
CA ASN A 281 10.45 -46.38 32.26
C ASN A 281 10.29 -45.32 31.16
N ASN A 282 9.59 -44.23 31.44
CA ASN A 282 9.28 -43.15 30.51
C ASN A 282 9.67 -41.80 31.10
N PHE A 283 10.55 -41.08 30.41
CA PHE A 283 10.97 -39.74 30.79
C PHE A 283 10.25 -38.69 29.94
N ASN A 284 9.22 -38.07 30.51
CA ASN A 284 8.48 -36.98 29.88
C ASN A 284 8.25 -35.87 30.91
N VAL A 285 9.15 -34.88 30.89
CA VAL A 285 9.15 -33.74 31.81
C VAL A 285 8.85 -32.45 31.05
N SER A 286 7.99 -31.61 31.61
CA SER A 286 7.85 -30.22 31.14
C SER A 286 8.64 -29.30 32.05
N VAL A 287 9.52 -28.49 31.47
CA VAL A 287 10.30 -27.48 32.20
C VAL A 287 9.71 -26.11 31.93
N TRP A 288 9.28 -25.42 32.99
CA TRP A 288 8.75 -24.07 32.91
C TRP A 288 9.79 -23.09 33.42
N TYR A 289 9.98 -22.00 32.68
CA TYR A 289 10.97 -20.98 32.96
C TYR A 289 10.34 -19.60 32.85
N ASN A 290 10.98 -18.62 33.49
CA ASN A 290 10.52 -17.25 33.42
C ASN A 290 10.96 -16.61 32.09
N SER A 291 10.00 -16.25 31.24
CA SER A 291 10.24 -15.51 29.99
C SER A 291 9.80 -14.04 30.07
N THR A 292 9.42 -13.56 31.25
CA THR A 292 8.72 -12.27 31.40
C THR A 292 9.63 -11.06 31.25
N TYR A 293 10.95 -11.26 31.13
CA TYR A 293 11.91 -10.23 30.72
C TYR A 293 11.84 -9.88 29.24
N ARG A 294 10.96 -10.54 28.47
CA ARG A 294 10.59 -10.12 27.12
C ARG A 294 9.80 -8.81 27.21
N ASN A 295 10.50 -7.71 27.47
CA ASN A 295 9.99 -6.39 27.15
C ASN A 295 9.84 -6.37 25.63
N TYR A 296 8.61 -6.59 25.14
CA TYR A 296 8.23 -6.24 23.79
C TYR A 296 8.25 -4.71 23.66
N SER A 297 9.44 -4.12 23.75
CA SER A 297 9.71 -2.82 23.16
C SER A 297 10.12 -3.08 21.72
N THR A 298 9.32 -2.52 20.83
CA THR A 298 9.50 -2.41 19.37
C THR A 298 10.99 -2.37 18.99
N GLY A 299 11.44 -3.38 18.23
CA GLY A 299 12.80 -3.45 17.67
C GLY A 299 13.88 -4.13 18.52
N SER A 300 13.53 -4.84 19.60
CA SER A 300 14.51 -5.65 20.35
C SER A 300 14.72 -7.02 19.72
N SER A 301 16.00 -7.41 19.59
CA SER A 301 16.46 -8.73 19.13
C SER A 301 15.80 -9.87 19.93
N MET A 302 15.72 -11.07 19.32
CA MET A 302 15.31 -12.31 20.01
C MET A 302 15.90 -12.39 21.42
N ALA A 303 15.05 -12.43 22.44
CA ALA A 303 15.49 -12.57 23.83
C ALA A 303 16.10 -13.96 24.01
N LEU A 304 17.41 -14.01 24.26
CA LEU A 304 18.09 -15.28 24.54
C LEU A 304 17.71 -15.78 25.94
N LEU A 305 17.61 -17.10 26.08
CA LEU A 305 17.21 -17.75 27.33
C LEU A 305 18.20 -18.87 27.67
N ARG A 306 18.58 -18.98 28.94
CA ARG A 306 19.49 -20.01 29.45
C ARG A 306 18.73 -21.28 29.86
N ILE A 307 18.17 -21.97 28.88
CA ILE A 307 17.39 -23.21 29.06
C ILE A 307 18.25 -24.50 29.15
N PRO A 308 19.37 -24.65 28.40
CA PRO A 308 20.10 -25.93 28.33
C PRO A 308 20.51 -26.50 29.69
N ARG A 309 20.93 -25.64 30.64
CA ARG A 309 21.33 -26.09 31.99
C ARG A 309 20.16 -26.66 32.79
N SER A 310 18.98 -26.03 32.75
CA SER A 310 17.78 -26.52 33.44
C SER A 310 17.34 -27.90 32.94
N VAL A 311 17.42 -28.12 31.62
CA VAL A 311 17.10 -29.41 30.99
C VAL A 311 18.14 -30.48 31.34
N ASN A 312 19.42 -30.12 31.36
CA ASN A 312 20.50 -31.02 31.73
C ASN A 312 20.39 -31.48 33.20
N LEU A 313 20.03 -30.59 34.13
CA LEU A 313 19.84 -30.93 35.54
C LEU A 313 18.80 -32.05 35.73
N VAL A 314 17.63 -31.90 35.12
CA VAL A 314 16.55 -32.89 35.26
C VAL A 314 16.84 -34.19 34.53
N SER A 315 17.49 -34.11 33.37
CA SER A 315 17.91 -35.30 32.62
C SER A 315 18.97 -36.10 33.39
N ASN A 316 19.92 -35.41 34.02
CA ASN A 316 20.94 -36.03 34.87
C ASN A 316 20.36 -36.68 36.11
N ALA A 317 19.41 -36.03 36.79
CA ALA A 317 18.70 -36.62 37.92
C ALA A 317 18.00 -37.93 37.54
N TYR A 318 17.34 -37.95 36.39
CA TYR A 318 16.67 -39.16 35.89
C TYR A 318 17.65 -40.28 35.50
N LEU A 319 18.76 -39.94 34.84
CA LEU A 319 19.82 -40.89 34.52
C LEU A 319 20.47 -41.50 35.77
N GLN A 320 20.72 -40.68 36.79
CA GLN A 320 21.26 -41.16 38.07
C GLN A 320 20.28 -42.08 38.79
N PHE A 321 18.99 -41.81 38.68
CA PHE A 321 17.94 -42.69 39.21
C PHE A 321 17.93 -44.06 38.50
N LEU A 322 18.11 -44.11 37.18
CA LEU A 322 18.08 -45.35 36.41
C LEU A 322 19.38 -46.18 36.47
N GLN A 323 20.54 -45.53 36.33
CA GLN A 323 21.83 -46.20 36.11
C GLN A 323 22.79 -46.07 37.31
N GLY A 324 22.40 -45.33 38.35
CA GLY A 324 23.19 -45.08 39.55
C GLY A 324 23.92 -43.73 39.55
N PRO A 325 24.44 -43.30 40.71
CA PRO A 325 24.93 -41.93 40.94
C PRO A 325 26.20 -41.55 40.15
N ALA A 326 26.91 -42.54 39.60
CA ALA A 326 28.10 -42.31 38.78
C ALA A 326 27.77 -41.86 37.35
N THR A 327 26.54 -42.12 36.87
CA THR A 327 26.12 -41.81 35.50
C THR A 327 25.74 -40.34 35.40
N LYS A 328 26.45 -39.58 34.56
CA LYS A 328 26.16 -38.17 34.27
C LYS A 328 26.35 -37.86 32.80
N MET A 329 25.40 -37.16 32.21
CA MET A 329 25.53 -36.47 30.93
C MET A 329 26.23 -35.13 31.17
N LEU A 330 27.47 -35.04 30.72
CA LEU A 330 28.24 -33.80 30.74
C LEU A 330 27.69 -32.84 29.69
N LEU A 331 27.37 -31.62 30.10
CA LEU A 331 26.99 -30.53 29.21
C LEU A 331 28.20 -29.62 29.04
N ASP A 332 29.11 -30.04 28.17
CA ASP A 332 30.32 -29.30 27.87
C ASP A 332 30.06 -28.36 26.68
N PHE A 333 30.33 -27.07 26.88
CA PHE A 333 30.41 -26.02 25.84
C PHE A 333 29.13 -25.67 25.06
N VAL A 334 27.98 -26.26 25.36
CA VAL A 334 26.68 -25.87 24.81
C VAL A 334 26.00 -24.85 25.70
N LYS A 335 26.36 -23.57 25.54
CA LYS A 335 25.90 -22.48 26.41
C LYS A 335 24.52 -21.93 26.02
N GLU A 336 24.36 -21.55 24.76
CA GLU A 336 23.23 -20.79 24.21
C GLU A 336 22.96 -21.19 22.74
N MET A 337 21.91 -20.63 22.12
CA MET A 337 21.66 -20.78 20.69
C MET A 337 22.84 -20.24 19.85
N PRO A 338 23.09 -20.78 18.65
CA PRO A 338 24.11 -20.25 17.74
C PRO A 338 23.92 -18.75 17.50
N LYS A 339 24.99 -17.97 17.64
CA LYS A 339 25.01 -16.53 17.35
C LYS A 339 25.79 -16.27 16.06
N PRO A 340 25.44 -15.24 15.27
CA PRO A 340 26.26 -14.78 14.16
C PRO A 340 27.50 -14.01 14.67
N GLU A 341 28.49 -13.82 13.80
CA GLU A 341 29.67 -13.00 14.08
C GLU A 341 29.29 -11.53 14.34
N THR A 342 29.87 -10.91 15.37
CA THR A 342 29.30 -9.73 16.02
C THR A 342 29.94 -8.42 15.58
N GLU A 343 29.73 -8.07 14.32
CA GLU A 343 29.82 -6.67 13.89
C GLU A 343 28.45 -6.01 14.05
N LEU A 344 28.36 -4.93 14.84
CA LEU A 344 27.14 -4.14 14.97
C LEU A 344 26.84 -3.44 13.64
N ARG A 345 25.91 -3.99 12.85
CA ARG A 345 25.48 -3.43 11.56
C ARG A 345 24.05 -2.91 11.68
N ILE A 346 23.89 -1.59 11.81
CA ILE A 346 22.57 -0.95 11.75
C ILE A 346 22.26 -0.65 10.30
N ASP A 347 21.18 -1.22 9.76
CA ASP A 347 20.70 -0.89 8.42
C ASP A 347 19.44 0.00 8.51
N LEU A 348 19.64 1.30 8.37
CA LEU A 348 18.58 2.31 8.41
C LEU A 348 17.55 2.09 7.29
N SER A 349 17.97 1.52 6.16
CA SER A 349 17.09 1.30 5.02
C SER A 349 16.09 0.19 5.28
N SER A 350 16.46 -0.85 6.03
CA SER A 350 15.52 -1.90 6.44
C SER A 350 14.64 -1.47 7.62
N LEU A 351 15.20 -0.68 8.55
CA LEU A 351 14.48 -0.25 9.76
C LEU A 351 13.43 0.83 9.50
N LEU A 352 13.81 1.90 8.79
CA LEU A 352 12.91 3.05 8.53
C LEU A 352 12.33 3.02 7.12
N GLY A 353 12.89 2.21 6.21
CA GLY A 353 12.45 2.16 4.81
C GLY A 353 10.98 1.84 4.66
N THR A 354 10.40 0.99 5.51
CA THR A 354 8.97 0.63 5.48
C THR A 354 8.05 1.85 5.42
N LEU A 355 8.27 2.85 6.27
CA LEU A 355 7.45 4.07 6.30
C LEU A 355 7.64 4.92 5.04
N PHE A 356 8.89 5.23 4.69
CA PHE A 356 9.21 6.14 3.60
C PHE A 356 8.90 5.52 2.23
N PHE A 357 9.20 4.23 2.04
CA PHE A 357 8.87 3.51 0.81
C PHE A 357 7.35 3.36 0.66
N THR A 358 6.59 3.23 1.74
CA THR A 358 5.13 3.29 1.70
C THR A 358 4.65 4.60 1.06
N TRP A 359 5.19 5.75 1.49
CA TRP A 359 4.84 7.05 0.90
C TRP A 359 5.26 7.18 -0.56
N VAL A 360 6.46 6.71 -0.91
CA VAL A 360 6.97 6.74 -2.29
C VAL A 360 6.03 5.97 -3.23
N VAL A 361 5.67 4.73 -2.87
CA VAL A 361 4.82 3.89 -3.74
C VAL A 361 3.38 4.43 -3.79
N LEU A 362 2.84 4.91 -2.67
CA LEU A 362 1.50 5.51 -2.61
C LEU A 362 1.37 6.83 -3.36
N GLN A 363 2.47 7.55 -3.59
CA GLN A 363 2.47 8.85 -4.30
C GLN A 363 1.87 8.79 -5.70
N LEU A 364 1.85 7.61 -6.34
CA LEU A 364 1.17 7.41 -7.63
C LEU A 364 -0.36 7.52 -7.54
N PHE A 365 -0.96 7.28 -6.36
CA PHE A 365 -2.41 7.25 -6.19
C PHE A 365 -3.06 8.63 -6.43
N PRO A 366 -2.62 9.72 -5.78
CA PRO A 366 -3.14 11.07 -6.04
C PRO A 366 -3.00 11.50 -7.49
N VAL A 367 -1.95 11.05 -8.19
CA VAL A 367 -1.67 11.40 -9.59
C VAL A 367 -2.69 10.76 -10.53
N VAL A 368 -2.92 9.46 -10.37
CA VAL A 368 -3.97 8.74 -11.12
C VAL A 368 -5.33 9.34 -10.81
N LEU A 369 -5.65 9.55 -9.53
CA LEU A 369 -6.92 10.12 -9.09
C LEU A 369 -7.18 11.52 -9.69
N ALA A 370 -6.20 12.42 -9.60
CA ALA A 370 -6.32 13.78 -10.11
C ALA A 370 -6.55 13.82 -11.63
N SER A 371 -5.88 12.93 -12.38
CA SER A 371 -6.06 12.85 -13.84
C SER A 371 -7.47 12.38 -14.23
N LEU A 372 -8.01 11.37 -13.53
CA LEU A 372 -9.37 10.87 -13.75
C LEU A 372 -10.42 11.91 -13.39
N VAL A 373 -10.25 12.59 -12.25
CA VAL A 373 -11.16 13.65 -11.81
C VAL A 373 -11.06 14.87 -12.74
N TYR A 374 -9.89 15.15 -13.33
CA TYR A 374 -9.72 16.24 -14.29
C TYR A 374 -10.53 16.01 -15.57
N GLU A 375 -10.44 14.80 -16.16
CA GLU A 375 -11.23 14.47 -17.34
C GLU A 375 -12.74 14.47 -17.08
N LYS A 376 -13.15 14.10 -15.85
CA LYS A 376 -14.54 14.16 -15.40
C LYS A 376 -15.02 15.60 -15.18
N GLN A 377 -14.24 16.42 -14.47
CA GLN A 377 -14.57 17.82 -14.16
C GLN A 377 -14.75 18.64 -15.44
N GLN A 378 -13.84 18.46 -16.40
CA GLN A 378 -13.87 19.13 -17.70
C GLN A 378 -14.81 18.47 -18.71
N LYS A 379 -15.52 17.40 -18.34
CA LYS A 379 -16.44 16.62 -19.21
C LYS A 379 -15.79 16.15 -20.52
N LEU A 380 -14.47 15.97 -20.53
CA LEU A 380 -13.71 15.62 -21.73
C LEU A 380 -14.06 14.22 -22.22
N ARG A 381 -14.33 13.27 -21.31
CA ARG A 381 -14.81 11.92 -21.66
C ARG A 381 -16.14 11.96 -22.43
N VAL A 382 -17.05 12.83 -22.03
CA VAL A 382 -18.34 12.99 -22.70
C VAL A 382 -18.13 13.51 -24.12
N MET A 383 -17.25 14.50 -24.29
CA MET A 383 -16.87 15.01 -25.61
C MET A 383 -16.24 13.93 -26.50
N MET A 384 -15.34 13.12 -25.95
CA MET A 384 -14.73 11.99 -26.67
C MET A 384 -15.79 10.96 -27.11
N LYS A 385 -16.73 10.62 -26.22
CA LYS A 385 -17.84 9.71 -26.53
C LYS A 385 -18.72 10.25 -27.66
N MET A 386 -19.05 11.54 -27.64
CA MET A 386 -19.83 12.19 -28.70
C MET A 386 -19.16 12.14 -30.08
N HIS A 387 -17.84 11.98 -30.12
CA HIS A 387 -17.06 11.88 -31.36
C HIS A 387 -16.79 10.43 -31.77
N GLY A 388 -17.46 9.45 -31.15
CA GLY A 388 -17.43 8.04 -31.54
C GLY A 388 -16.48 7.15 -30.73
N LEU A 389 -15.91 7.64 -29.62
CA LEU A 389 -15.12 6.80 -28.72
C LEU A 389 -16.04 5.88 -27.91
N GLY A 390 -15.82 4.57 -28.01
CA GLY A 390 -16.55 3.58 -27.22
C GLY A 390 -16.13 3.58 -25.74
N ASP A 391 -17.06 3.19 -24.85
CA ASP A 391 -16.77 3.09 -23.41
C ASP A 391 -15.71 2.01 -23.09
N GLY A 392 -15.79 0.85 -23.73
CA GLY A 392 -14.83 -0.25 -23.55
C GLY A 392 -13.38 0.13 -23.88
N PRO A 393 -13.09 0.63 -25.09
CA PRO A 393 -11.77 1.14 -25.46
C PRO A 393 -11.23 2.15 -24.44
N TYR A 394 -12.02 3.16 -24.09
CA TYR A 394 -11.60 4.20 -23.14
C TYR A 394 -11.07 3.61 -21.82
N TRP A 395 -11.83 2.72 -21.18
CA TRP A 395 -11.42 2.14 -19.89
C TRP A 395 -10.20 1.24 -20.02
N MET A 396 -10.16 0.36 -21.03
CA MET A 396 -9.02 -0.54 -21.26
C MET A 396 -7.72 0.22 -21.51
N ILE A 397 -7.78 1.26 -22.35
CA ILE A 397 -6.59 2.06 -22.70
C ILE A 397 -6.17 2.92 -21.51
N SER A 398 -7.12 3.51 -20.78
CA SER A 398 -6.81 4.32 -19.60
C SER A 398 -6.15 3.45 -18.52
N TYR A 399 -6.68 2.25 -18.28
CA TYR A 399 -6.09 1.29 -17.35
C TYR A 399 -4.69 0.88 -17.77
N ALA A 400 -4.51 0.45 -19.03
CA ALA A 400 -3.21 0.05 -19.56
C ALA A 400 -2.19 1.19 -19.51
N TYR A 401 -2.61 2.42 -19.78
CA TYR A 401 -1.77 3.60 -19.70
C TYR A 401 -1.27 3.86 -18.27
N PHE A 402 -2.15 3.82 -17.26
CA PHE A 402 -1.72 3.96 -15.87
C PHE A 402 -0.86 2.79 -15.40
N LEU A 403 -1.20 1.56 -15.82
CA LEU A 403 -0.41 0.37 -15.50
C LEU A 403 1.03 0.49 -16.02
N VAL A 404 1.22 0.89 -17.28
CA VAL A 404 2.56 1.06 -17.87
C VAL A 404 3.35 2.15 -17.14
N ILE A 405 2.74 3.30 -16.83
CA ILE A 405 3.42 4.38 -16.11
C ILE A 405 3.83 3.93 -14.71
N SER A 406 2.93 3.29 -13.97
CA SER A 406 3.20 2.81 -12.63
C SER A 406 4.28 1.72 -12.61
N LEU A 407 4.29 0.81 -13.61
CA LEU A 407 5.33 -0.20 -13.74
C LEU A 407 6.70 0.41 -14.04
N LEU A 408 6.77 1.37 -14.96
CA LEU A 408 8.02 2.09 -15.25
C LEU A 408 8.54 2.83 -14.02
N TYR A 409 7.64 3.48 -13.26
CA TYR A 409 7.99 4.15 -12.01
C TYR A 409 8.57 3.18 -10.98
N MET A 410 7.91 2.03 -10.77
CA MET A 410 8.37 1.03 -9.80
C MET A 410 9.66 0.35 -10.22
N LEU A 411 9.85 0.08 -11.52
CA LEU A 411 11.11 -0.43 -12.05
C LEU A 411 12.25 0.57 -11.80
N CYS A 412 12.04 1.86 -12.08
CA CYS A 412 13.03 2.88 -11.76
C CYS A 412 13.34 2.90 -10.26
N PHE A 413 12.31 2.87 -9.40
CA PHE A 413 12.50 2.90 -7.96
C PHE A 413 13.36 1.73 -7.44
N VAL A 414 13.06 0.50 -7.86
CA VAL A 414 13.83 -0.70 -7.46
C VAL A 414 15.24 -0.68 -8.04
N ILE A 415 15.41 -0.32 -9.32
CA ILE A 415 16.74 -0.23 -9.96
C ILE A 415 17.60 0.81 -9.24
N PHE A 416 17.08 2.00 -8.97
CA PHE A 416 17.83 3.04 -8.27
C PHE A 416 18.17 2.63 -6.83
N GLY A 417 17.21 2.08 -6.09
CA GLY A 417 17.46 1.58 -4.74
C GLY A 417 18.54 0.50 -4.71
N SER A 418 18.55 -0.39 -5.70
CA SER A 418 19.56 -1.44 -5.84
C SER A 418 20.93 -0.92 -6.27
N VAL A 419 21.01 0.04 -7.21
CA VAL A 419 22.28 0.63 -7.68
C VAL A 419 22.95 1.44 -6.56
N ILE A 420 22.15 2.09 -5.72
CA ILE A 420 22.61 2.84 -4.55
C ILE A 420 23.09 1.89 -3.43
N GLY A 421 22.77 0.60 -3.50
CA GLY A 421 23.25 -0.42 -2.56
C GLY A 421 22.40 -0.56 -1.30
N LEU A 422 21.12 -0.12 -1.33
CA LEU A 422 20.21 -0.30 -0.20
C LEU A 422 19.96 -1.81 0.01
N LYS A 423 20.24 -2.30 1.21
CA LYS A 423 20.13 -3.73 1.56
C LYS A 423 18.70 -4.25 1.45
N PHE A 424 17.72 -3.40 1.76
CA PHE A 424 16.30 -3.66 1.53
C PHE A 424 15.98 -4.22 0.13
N PHE A 425 16.57 -3.66 -0.93
CA PHE A 425 16.30 -4.09 -2.31
C PHE A 425 17.23 -5.20 -2.78
N THR A 426 18.45 -5.26 -2.25
CA THR A 426 19.51 -6.17 -2.74
C THR A 426 19.52 -7.54 -2.05
N LEU A 427 19.06 -7.63 -0.80
CA LEU A 427 19.01 -8.89 -0.05
C LEU A 427 17.77 -9.73 -0.36
N ASN A 428 16.65 -9.08 -0.69
CA ASN A 428 15.39 -9.72 -1.02
C ASN A 428 15.34 -10.13 -2.50
N ASP A 429 14.69 -11.26 -2.83
CA ASP A 429 14.57 -11.71 -4.22
C ASP A 429 13.79 -10.72 -5.10
N TYR A 430 14.42 -10.23 -6.19
CA TYR A 430 13.81 -9.28 -7.12
C TYR A 430 12.49 -9.79 -7.74
N SER A 431 12.35 -11.10 -7.93
CA SER A 431 11.12 -11.69 -8.46
C SER A 431 9.93 -11.51 -7.53
N ILE A 432 10.13 -11.61 -6.22
CA ILE A 432 9.05 -11.45 -5.23
C ILE A 432 8.66 -9.98 -5.15
N GLN A 433 9.66 -9.08 -5.12
CA GLN A 433 9.44 -7.65 -5.17
C GLN A 433 8.62 -7.25 -6.42
N PHE A 434 8.98 -7.79 -7.59
CA PHE A 434 8.25 -7.52 -8.84
C PHE A 434 6.80 -7.97 -8.76
N VAL A 435 6.53 -9.22 -8.32
CA VAL A 435 5.17 -9.75 -8.20
C VAL A 435 4.35 -8.96 -7.19
N PHE A 436 4.93 -8.65 -6.03
CA PHE A 436 4.29 -7.85 -4.99
C PHE A 436 3.89 -6.47 -5.50
N TYR A 437 4.83 -5.72 -6.08
CA TYR A 437 4.54 -4.39 -6.62
C TYR A 437 3.59 -4.44 -7.81
N PHE A 438 3.66 -5.47 -8.65
CA PHE A 438 2.72 -5.66 -9.75
C PHE A 438 1.29 -5.82 -9.23
N LEU A 439 1.06 -6.74 -8.28
CA LEU A 439 -0.25 -6.93 -7.66
C LEU A 439 -0.75 -5.64 -7.00
N TYR A 440 0.14 -4.94 -6.30
CA TYR A 440 -0.17 -3.70 -5.63
C TYR A 440 -0.61 -2.58 -6.59
N ILE A 441 0.11 -2.38 -7.70
CA ILE A 441 -0.22 -1.38 -8.72
C ILE A 441 -1.65 -1.61 -9.25
N ASN A 442 -2.03 -2.86 -9.51
CA ASN A 442 -3.36 -3.19 -10.00
C ASN A 442 -4.45 -2.81 -8.97
N LEU A 443 -4.20 -3.07 -7.68
CA LEU A 443 -5.09 -2.70 -6.58
C LEU A 443 -5.21 -1.17 -6.46
N GLN A 444 -4.09 -0.46 -6.49
CA GLN A 444 -4.02 1.01 -6.40
C GLN A 444 -4.78 1.69 -7.54
N ILE A 445 -4.60 1.22 -8.78
CA ILE A 445 -5.32 1.75 -9.94
C ILE A 445 -6.82 1.53 -9.79
N SER A 446 -7.23 0.32 -9.40
CA SER A 446 -8.64 -0.03 -9.19
C SER A 446 -9.30 0.85 -8.12
N LEU A 447 -8.62 1.09 -7.00
CA LEU A 447 -9.08 2.01 -5.97
C LEU A 447 -9.19 3.44 -6.51
N ALA A 448 -8.22 3.92 -7.29
CA ALA A 448 -8.26 5.26 -7.86
C ALA A 448 -9.48 5.46 -8.79
N PHE A 449 -9.82 4.46 -9.60
CA PHE A 449 -11.04 4.47 -10.42
C PHE A 449 -12.32 4.51 -9.58
N LEU A 450 -12.38 3.76 -8.49
CA LEU A 450 -13.52 3.75 -7.56
C LEU A 450 -13.68 5.12 -6.89
N VAL A 451 -12.60 5.65 -6.33
CA VAL A 451 -12.58 6.91 -5.58
C VAL A 451 -12.84 8.12 -6.50
N ALA A 452 -12.39 8.08 -7.76
CA ALA A 452 -12.69 9.11 -8.76
C ALA A 452 -14.21 9.30 -9.01
N ALA A 453 -15.03 8.28 -8.75
CA ALA A 453 -16.48 8.39 -8.85
C ALA A 453 -17.07 9.36 -7.80
N MET A 454 -16.45 9.46 -6.63
CA MET A 454 -16.93 10.27 -5.49
C MET A 454 -16.58 11.76 -5.61
N PHE A 455 -15.54 12.11 -6.38
CA PHE A 455 -15.08 13.49 -6.51
C PHE A 455 -15.58 14.17 -7.79
N SER A 456 -15.91 15.45 -7.69
CA SER A 456 -16.26 16.33 -8.82
C SER A 456 -15.19 17.38 -9.14
N ASN A 457 -14.36 17.74 -8.16
CA ASN A 457 -13.33 18.77 -8.28
C ASN A 457 -11.92 18.16 -8.10
N VAL A 458 -11.00 18.53 -9.00
CA VAL A 458 -9.61 18.02 -8.96
C VAL A 458 -8.89 18.46 -7.69
N LYS A 459 -9.03 19.73 -7.29
CA LYS A 459 -8.30 20.28 -6.13
C LYS A 459 -8.63 19.51 -4.84
N THR A 460 -9.91 19.23 -4.60
CA THR A 460 -10.33 18.47 -3.41
C THR A 460 -9.88 17.02 -3.49
N ALA A 461 -9.97 16.38 -4.66
CA ALA A 461 -9.51 15.01 -4.86
C ALA A 461 -8.00 14.87 -4.62
N SER A 462 -7.20 15.83 -5.08
CA SER A 462 -5.75 15.85 -4.85
C SER A 462 -5.38 16.03 -3.39
N VAL A 463 -6.02 16.97 -2.68
CA VAL A 463 -5.76 17.18 -1.24
C VAL A 463 -6.13 15.94 -0.43
N VAL A 464 -7.32 15.38 -0.65
CA VAL A 464 -7.74 14.14 0.03
C VAL A 464 -6.82 12.97 -0.35
N GLY A 465 -6.40 12.89 -1.61
CA GLY A 465 -5.41 11.91 -2.06
C GLY A 465 -4.11 12.01 -1.27
N TYR A 466 -3.52 13.19 -1.11
CA TYR A 466 -2.29 13.34 -0.34
C TYR A 466 -2.47 13.08 1.15
N ILE A 467 -3.59 13.53 1.75
CA ILE A 467 -3.94 13.19 3.14
C ILE A 467 -4.02 11.66 3.31
N PHE A 468 -4.59 10.96 2.33
CA PHE A 468 -4.64 9.51 2.33
C PHE A 468 -3.25 8.88 2.27
N VAL A 469 -2.34 9.37 1.40
CA VAL A 469 -0.95 8.87 1.32
C VAL A 469 -0.20 9.02 2.63
N PHE A 470 -0.16 10.23 3.19
CA PHE A 470 0.59 10.47 4.43
C PHE A 470 -0.08 9.82 5.64
N GLY A 471 -1.41 9.92 5.72
CA GLY A 471 -2.20 9.36 6.81
C GLY A 471 -2.07 7.85 6.91
N THR A 472 -2.13 7.13 5.78
CA THR A 472 -1.98 5.66 5.79
C THR A 472 -0.57 5.21 6.15
N GLY A 473 0.48 5.90 5.69
CA GLY A 473 1.84 5.58 6.12
C GLY A 473 2.07 5.83 7.61
N LEU A 474 1.61 6.97 8.14
CA LEU A 474 1.72 7.28 9.59
C LEU A 474 0.90 6.31 10.44
N LEU A 475 -0.34 6.03 10.06
CA LEU A 475 -1.17 5.02 10.74
C LEU A 475 -0.55 3.63 10.63
N GLY A 476 0.10 3.31 9.51
CA GLY A 476 0.87 2.09 9.32
C GLY A 476 1.95 1.94 10.40
N GLY A 477 2.82 2.93 10.53
CA GLY A 477 3.93 2.89 11.49
C GLY A 477 3.53 2.99 12.96
N PHE A 478 2.59 3.88 13.30
CA PHE A 478 2.29 4.17 14.71
C PHE A 478 1.13 3.36 15.29
N LEU A 479 0.23 2.84 14.45
CA LEU A 479 -0.98 2.16 14.90
C LEU A 479 -1.04 0.72 14.41
N PHE A 480 -0.72 0.46 13.13
CA PHE A 480 -0.85 -0.87 12.56
C PHE A 480 0.33 -1.78 12.93
N GLN A 481 1.57 -1.28 12.92
CA GLN A 481 2.75 -2.06 13.29
C GLN A 481 2.64 -2.72 14.69
N PRO A 482 2.22 -2.04 15.77
CA PRO A 482 2.00 -2.69 17.05
C PRO A 482 1.00 -3.85 17.02
N PHE A 483 -0.03 -3.77 16.16
CA PHE A 483 -1.00 -4.87 16.01
C PHE A 483 -0.47 -6.03 15.18
N LEU A 484 0.51 -5.78 14.30
CA LEU A 484 1.19 -6.81 13.54
C LEU A 484 2.18 -7.60 14.39
N GLU A 485 2.81 -6.95 15.37
CA GLU A 485 3.79 -7.54 16.28
C GLU A 485 3.13 -8.29 17.46
N ASP A 486 1.86 -8.03 17.75
CA ASP A 486 1.12 -8.67 18.82
C ASP A 486 0.50 -10.00 18.38
N ASP A 487 1.12 -11.11 18.80
CA ASP A 487 0.63 -12.49 18.56
C ASP A 487 -0.78 -12.76 19.12
N SER A 488 -1.26 -11.93 20.06
CA SER A 488 -2.60 -12.07 20.65
C SER A 488 -3.72 -11.42 19.80
N PHE A 489 -3.36 -10.60 18.81
CA PHE A 489 -4.34 -9.89 18.01
C PHE A 489 -5.03 -10.81 16.96
N PRO A 490 -6.38 -10.79 16.84
CA PRO A 490 -7.06 -11.70 15.92
C PRO A 490 -6.71 -11.44 14.44
N ARG A 491 -6.17 -12.45 13.75
CA ARG A 491 -5.80 -12.37 12.31
C ARG A 491 -6.95 -11.91 11.40
N GLY A 492 -8.19 -12.25 11.73
CA GLY A 492 -9.36 -11.81 10.96
C GLY A 492 -9.53 -10.28 10.89
N TRP A 493 -9.16 -9.55 11.95
CA TRP A 493 -9.20 -8.09 11.95
C TRP A 493 -8.04 -7.47 11.14
N LEU A 494 -6.88 -8.13 11.10
CA LEU A 494 -5.77 -7.71 10.24
C LEU A 494 -6.17 -7.74 8.77
N ILE A 495 -6.77 -8.85 8.32
CA ILE A 495 -7.27 -9.00 6.94
C ILE A 495 -8.32 -7.90 6.59
N VAL A 496 -9.16 -7.51 7.55
CA VAL A 496 -10.14 -6.42 7.34
C VAL A 496 -9.44 -5.07 7.15
N MET A 497 -8.40 -4.78 7.93
CA MET A 497 -7.61 -3.56 7.76
C MET A 497 -6.82 -3.57 6.45
N GLU A 498 -6.32 -4.73 6.03
CA GLU A 498 -5.61 -4.93 4.75
C GLU A 498 -6.48 -4.74 3.52
N LEU A 499 -7.81 -4.77 3.64
CA LEU A 499 -8.71 -4.37 2.55
C LEU A 499 -8.41 -2.94 2.07
N PHE A 500 -7.87 -2.10 2.96
CA PHE A 500 -7.35 -0.78 2.58
C PHE A 500 -5.94 -0.92 1.99
N PRO A 501 -5.72 -0.53 0.71
CA PRO A 501 -4.44 -0.74 0.03
C PRO A 501 -3.24 -0.08 0.71
N GLY A 502 -3.43 1.00 1.47
CA GLY A 502 -2.35 1.62 2.23
C GLY A 502 -1.75 0.68 3.28
N PHE A 503 -2.59 -0.07 4.01
CA PHE A 503 -2.15 -0.99 5.05
C PHE A 503 -1.60 -2.30 4.48
N ALA A 504 -2.18 -2.81 3.40
CA ALA A 504 -1.62 -3.98 2.69
C ALA A 504 -0.20 -3.71 2.16
N LEU A 505 0.04 -2.51 1.62
CA LEU A 505 1.39 -2.10 1.20
C LEU A 505 2.34 -2.01 2.38
N TYR A 506 1.90 -1.38 3.47
CA TYR A 506 2.71 -1.25 4.69
C TYR A 506 3.12 -2.62 5.22
N ARG A 507 2.18 -3.58 5.32
CA ARG A 507 2.47 -4.95 5.76
C ARG A 507 3.52 -5.62 4.87
N GLY A 508 3.35 -5.58 3.56
CA GLY A 508 4.31 -6.21 2.66
C GLY A 508 5.70 -5.58 2.73
N LEU A 509 5.79 -4.25 2.81
CA LEU A 509 7.07 -3.56 2.99
C LEU A 509 7.71 -3.83 4.36
N TYR A 510 6.89 -3.98 5.40
CA TYR A 510 7.35 -4.33 6.74
C TYR A 510 8.01 -5.72 6.74
N GLU A 511 7.37 -6.72 6.14
CA GLU A 511 7.95 -8.06 6.00
C GLU A 511 9.26 -8.05 5.20
N PHE A 512 9.32 -7.32 4.08
CA PHE A 512 10.58 -7.15 3.35
C PHE A 512 11.68 -6.49 4.20
N GLY A 513 11.30 -5.54 5.06
CA GLY A 513 12.20 -4.85 5.97
C GLY A 513 12.76 -5.80 7.04
N GLU A 514 11.89 -6.56 7.70
CA GLU A 514 12.27 -7.52 8.74
C GLU A 514 13.18 -8.63 8.20
N TYR A 515 12.83 -9.26 7.07
CA TYR A 515 13.68 -10.31 6.48
C TYR A 515 15.02 -9.75 5.97
N SER A 516 15.04 -8.53 5.43
CA SER A 516 16.30 -7.87 5.04
C SER A 516 17.16 -7.52 6.25
N PHE A 517 16.55 -7.02 7.33
CA PHE A 517 17.25 -6.68 8.56
C PHE A 517 17.85 -7.94 9.22
N GLN A 518 17.04 -9.00 9.37
CA GLN A 518 17.49 -10.28 9.92
C GLN A 518 18.55 -10.93 9.03
N GLY A 519 18.37 -10.94 7.71
CA GLY A 519 19.36 -11.46 6.76
C GLY A 519 20.69 -10.71 6.83
N ASN A 520 20.67 -9.38 6.90
CA ASN A 520 21.88 -8.58 7.05
C ASN A 520 22.59 -8.83 8.40
N TYR A 521 21.82 -9.01 9.47
CA TYR A 521 22.34 -9.30 10.81
C TYR A 521 22.93 -10.71 10.91
N MET A 522 22.29 -11.71 10.29
CA MET A 522 22.75 -13.10 10.30
C MET A 522 23.81 -13.40 9.23
N GLY A 523 24.11 -12.44 8.33
CA GLY A 523 24.98 -12.68 7.18
C GLY A 523 24.37 -13.63 6.14
N THR A 524 23.05 -13.76 6.13
CA THR A 524 22.28 -14.64 5.24
C THR A 524 21.51 -13.83 4.20
N HIS A 525 20.60 -14.48 3.48
CA HIS A 525 19.79 -13.86 2.44
C HIS A 525 18.53 -13.22 3.05
N GLY A 526 17.93 -12.27 2.33
CA GLY A 526 16.59 -11.78 2.66
C GLY A 526 15.50 -12.78 2.20
N MET A 527 14.27 -12.29 2.06
CA MET A 527 13.11 -13.12 1.75
C MET A 527 13.20 -13.78 0.36
N ARG A 528 12.96 -15.10 0.35
CA ARG A 528 12.87 -15.98 -0.83
C ARG A 528 11.50 -16.61 -0.96
N TRP A 529 11.25 -17.28 -2.10
CA TRP A 529 9.96 -17.91 -2.38
C TRP A 529 9.61 -19.04 -1.40
N GLY A 530 10.60 -19.71 -0.82
CA GLY A 530 10.40 -20.74 0.20
C GLY A 530 9.83 -20.20 1.50
N ASP A 531 10.25 -18.98 1.89
CA ASP A 531 9.87 -18.34 3.16
C ASP A 531 8.41 -17.86 3.16
N LEU A 532 7.77 -17.78 1.98
CA LEU A 532 6.33 -17.49 1.86
C LEU A 532 5.44 -18.61 2.43
N SER A 533 5.99 -19.80 2.63
CA SER A 533 5.27 -20.93 3.23
C SER A 533 5.31 -20.94 4.77
N ASP A 534 6.08 -20.03 5.39
CA ASP A 534 6.17 -19.93 6.84
C ASP A 534 4.89 -19.36 7.45
N SER A 535 4.45 -19.95 8.56
CA SER A 535 3.20 -19.60 9.25
C SER A 535 3.24 -18.25 9.98
N SER A 536 4.44 -17.70 10.16
CA SER A 536 4.74 -16.37 10.70
C SER A 536 4.80 -15.29 9.61
N ASN A 537 4.96 -15.67 8.33
CA ASN A 537 5.10 -14.72 7.24
C ASN A 537 3.73 -14.18 6.78
N GLY A 538 3.47 -12.89 7.02
CA GLY A 538 2.25 -12.22 6.61
C GLY A 538 2.10 -12.01 5.09
N MET A 539 3.17 -12.20 4.31
CA MET A 539 3.16 -11.93 2.86
C MET A 539 2.22 -12.84 2.08
N SER A 540 1.98 -14.06 2.56
CA SER A 540 1.02 -15.00 1.97
C SER A 540 -0.43 -14.52 2.14
N GLU A 541 -0.77 -13.93 3.29
CA GLU A 541 -2.08 -13.33 3.60
C GLU A 541 -2.31 -12.05 2.77
N VAL A 542 -1.28 -11.20 2.62
CA VAL A 542 -1.33 -10.01 1.75
C VAL A 542 -1.49 -10.38 0.28
N SER A 543 -0.75 -11.39 -0.20
CA SER A 543 -0.80 -11.84 -1.59
C SER A 543 -2.12 -12.53 -1.93
N SER A 544 -2.67 -13.31 -1.01
CA SER A 544 -3.99 -13.95 -1.18
C SER A 544 -5.16 -12.96 -1.07
N SER A 545 -5.03 -11.91 -0.26
CA SER A 545 -5.98 -10.79 -0.21
C SER A 545 -5.93 -9.94 -1.49
N GLY A 546 -4.75 -9.79 -2.10
CA GLY A 546 -4.56 -9.10 -3.38
C GLY A 546 -4.96 -9.92 -4.62
N ALA A 547 -4.79 -11.25 -4.59
CA ALA A 547 -5.05 -12.15 -5.73
C ALA A 547 -6.43 -12.84 -5.69
N GLY A 548 -6.98 -13.13 -4.51
CA GLY A 548 -8.13 -14.01 -4.33
C GLY A 548 -9.50 -13.36 -4.43
N LYS A 549 -9.59 -12.02 -4.37
CA LYS A 549 -10.87 -11.30 -4.51
C LYS A 549 -10.65 -10.07 -5.37
N SER A 550 -10.59 -10.30 -6.67
CA SER A 550 -10.55 -9.26 -7.68
C SER A 550 -11.52 -8.10 -7.32
N PRO A 551 -11.12 -6.82 -7.47
CA PRO A 551 -12.01 -5.65 -7.31
C PRO A 551 -13.24 -5.70 -8.23
N LEU A 552 -13.27 -6.66 -9.16
CA LEU A 552 -14.43 -7.04 -9.97
C LEU A 552 -15.68 -7.37 -9.14
N PHE A 553 -15.56 -7.86 -7.90
CA PHE A 553 -16.73 -8.08 -7.04
C PHE A 553 -17.40 -6.75 -6.64
N PHE A 554 -16.62 -5.69 -6.44
CA PHE A 554 -17.13 -4.34 -6.17
C PHE A 554 -17.69 -3.68 -7.44
N LEU A 555 -17.06 -3.90 -8.59
CA LEU A 555 -17.56 -3.43 -9.89
C LEU A 555 -18.88 -4.13 -10.29
N GLN A 556 -19.08 -5.41 -9.96
CA GLN A 556 -20.37 -6.08 -10.17
C GLN A 556 -21.47 -5.55 -9.22
N ARG A 557 -21.11 -5.14 -7.99
CA ARG A 557 -22.09 -4.58 -7.04
C ARG A 557 -22.53 -3.16 -7.40
N PHE A 558 -21.71 -2.38 -8.11
CA PHE A 558 -22.07 -1.06 -8.65
C PHE A 558 -22.56 -1.06 -10.11
N ARG A 559 -22.52 -2.20 -10.82
CA ARG A 559 -23.15 -2.37 -12.15
C ARG A 559 -24.66 -2.58 -12.07
N ARG A 560 -25.23 -2.68 -10.87
CA ARG A 560 -26.66 -2.44 -10.63
C ARG A 560 -26.86 -0.99 -10.19
N LYS A 561 -26.97 -0.08 -11.16
CA LYS A 561 -27.94 1.01 -10.93
C LYS A 561 -29.28 0.31 -10.71
N PRO A 562 -30.10 0.72 -9.72
CA PRO A 562 -31.48 0.30 -9.78
C PRO A 562 -32.01 0.83 -11.12
N ALA A 563 -32.44 -0.07 -11.99
CA ALA A 563 -33.66 0.22 -12.73
C ALA A 563 -34.63 0.64 -11.62
N SER A 564 -34.97 1.92 -11.57
CA SER A 564 -36.08 2.38 -10.76
C SER A 564 -37.24 1.49 -11.18
N SER A 565 -37.57 0.50 -10.36
CA SER A 565 -38.83 -0.19 -10.44
C SER A 565 -39.85 0.93 -10.27
N PHE A 566 -40.49 1.30 -11.37
CA PHE A 566 -41.79 1.93 -11.26
C PHE A 566 -42.65 0.92 -10.52
N ARG A 567 -42.86 1.17 -9.22
CA ARG A 567 -44.06 0.71 -8.55
C ARG A 567 -45.21 1.13 -9.46
N SER A 568 -46.03 0.16 -9.85
CA SER A 568 -47.33 0.42 -10.44
C SER A 568 -48.15 1.19 -9.40
N SER A 569 -48.07 2.52 -9.43
CA SER A 569 -49.10 3.35 -8.85
C SER A 569 -50.34 3.15 -9.71
N SER A 570 -51.33 2.51 -9.11
CA SER A 570 -52.70 2.38 -9.57
C SER A 570 -53.13 3.56 -10.43
N LEU A 571 -53.69 3.23 -11.59
CA LEU A 571 -54.38 4.10 -12.51
C LEU A 571 -55.46 4.91 -11.76
N GLN A 572 -55.09 6.07 -11.21
CA GLN A 572 -56.05 7.06 -10.76
C GLN A 572 -56.35 7.92 -11.98
N ARG A 573 -57.47 7.58 -12.62
CA ARG A 573 -58.07 8.28 -13.75
C ARG A 573 -58.46 9.70 -13.31
N GLN A 574 -57.50 10.61 -13.24
CA GLN A 574 -57.78 12.04 -13.16
C GLN A 574 -58.08 12.53 -14.57
N GLY A 575 -59.31 13.04 -14.73
CA GLY A 575 -59.86 13.45 -16.01
C GLY A 575 -58.94 14.40 -16.76
N SER A 576 -58.65 14.05 -18.01
CA SER A 576 -58.09 14.95 -18.99
C SER A 576 -59.00 16.17 -19.13
N LYS A 577 -58.65 17.29 -18.49
CA LYS A 577 -58.97 18.59 -19.06
C LYS A 577 -58.10 18.71 -20.31
N VAL A 578 -58.66 18.29 -21.45
CA VAL A 578 -58.10 18.55 -22.77
C VAL A 578 -58.13 20.08 -22.94
N PHE A 579 -57.01 20.72 -22.62
CA PHE A 579 -56.75 22.08 -23.09
C PHE A 579 -56.27 21.92 -24.53
N VAL A 580 -57.19 22.07 -25.49
CA VAL A 580 -56.83 22.22 -26.90
C VAL A 580 -56.17 23.59 -27.01
N GLN A 581 -54.86 23.63 -26.82
CA GLN A 581 -54.08 24.75 -27.29
C GLN A 581 -54.09 24.61 -28.82
N MET A 582 -54.71 25.56 -29.52
CA MET A 582 -54.60 25.63 -30.98
C MET A 582 -53.12 25.84 -31.32
N ASP A 583 -52.43 24.74 -31.61
CA ASP A 583 -51.11 24.78 -32.22
C ASP A 583 -51.24 25.53 -33.55
N LYS A 584 -50.26 26.38 -33.86
CA LYS A 584 -50.25 27.14 -35.11
C LYS A 584 -50.21 26.19 -36.32
N ASP A 585 -50.76 26.62 -37.45
CA ASP A 585 -50.89 25.80 -38.65
C ASP A 585 -49.53 25.24 -39.15
N ASP A 586 -48.45 26.00 -39.00
CA ASP A 586 -47.07 25.59 -39.34
C ASP A 586 -46.58 24.41 -38.48
N VAL A 587 -46.94 24.38 -37.19
CA VAL A 587 -46.58 23.29 -36.26
C VAL A 587 -47.34 22.01 -36.60
N ASN A 588 -48.61 22.13 -36.97
CA ASN A 588 -49.43 20.97 -37.36
C ASN A 588 -48.95 20.38 -38.69
N GLN A 589 -48.63 21.21 -39.69
CA GLN A 589 -48.05 20.76 -40.96
C GLN A 589 -46.73 20.02 -40.77
N GLU A 590 -45.84 20.53 -39.93
CA GLU A 590 -44.55 19.86 -39.66
C GLU A 590 -44.75 18.54 -38.88
N ARG A 591 -45.76 18.46 -38.00
CA ARG A 591 -46.14 17.21 -37.31
C ARG A 591 -46.67 16.17 -38.30
N GLU A 592 -47.59 16.54 -39.19
CA GLU A 592 -48.11 15.63 -40.24
C GLU A 592 -47.00 15.14 -41.16
N LYS A 593 -46.06 16.02 -41.54
CA LYS A 593 -44.88 15.67 -42.34
C LYS A 593 -43.98 14.66 -41.61
N VAL A 594 -43.74 14.84 -40.31
CA VAL A 594 -42.98 13.86 -39.51
C VAL A 594 -43.70 12.51 -39.48
N GLU A 595 -45.01 12.49 -39.26
CA GLU A 595 -45.81 11.26 -39.24
C GLU A 595 -45.75 10.51 -40.58
N GLN A 596 -45.81 11.23 -41.71
CA GLN A 596 -45.62 10.64 -43.05
C GLN A 596 -44.20 10.08 -43.25
N LEU A 597 -43.18 10.83 -42.84
CA LEU A 597 -41.77 10.41 -42.98
C LEU A 597 -41.39 9.23 -42.08
N LEU A 598 -42.12 8.98 -41.00
CA LEU A 598 -41.95 7.78 -40.17
C LEU A 598 -42.52 6.52 -40.84
N LEU A 599 -43.52 6.68 -41.72
CA LEU A 599 -44.10 5.59 -42.50
C LEU A 599 -43.26 5.26 -43.74
N GLU A 600 -42.71 6.28 -44.41
CA GLU A 600 -41.84 6.14 -45.58
C GLU A 600 -40.36 6.21 -45.16
N SER A 601 -39.69 5.07 -44.97
CA SER A 601 -38.28 5.02 -44.55
C SER A 601 -37.34 5.68 -45.58
N THR A 602 -37.15 7.00 -45.49
CA THR A 602 -36.46 7.81 -46.51
C THR A 602 -35.16 8.40 -45.99
N THR A 603 -34.04 8.16 -46.69
CA THR A 603 -32.71 8.67 -46.32
C THR A 603 -32.50 10.18 -46.56
N SER A 604 -33.50 10.87 -47.11
CA SER A 604 -33.45 12.30 -47.44
C SER A 604 -33.46 13.20 -46.19
N TYR A 605 -34.05 12.70 -45.09
CA TYR A 605 -34.18 13.41 -43.82
C TYR A 605 -33.23 12.83 -42.77
N PRO A 606 -32.00 13.38 -42.64
CA PRO A 606 -31.03 12.91 -41.67
C PRO A 606 -31.42 13.14 -40.21
N ILE A 607 -32.36 14.06 -39.91
CA ILE A 607 -32.85 14.32 -38.55
C ILE A 607 -34.38 14.32 -38.56
N ILE A 608 -34.98 13.47 -37.73
CA ILE A 608 -36.43 13.41 -37.52
C ILE A 608 -36.67 13.38 -36.00
N CYS A 609 -37.40 14.36 -35.49
CA CYS A 609 -37.86 14.41 -34.10
C CYS A 609 -39.35 14.09 -34.08
N ASP A 610 -39.76 13.11 -33.28
CA ASP A 610 -41.14 12.71 -33.10
C ASP A 610 -41.61 12.99 -31.67
N ASN A 611 -42.43 14.04 -31.54
CA ASN A 611 -43.09 14.46 -30.30
C ASN A 611 -42.15 14.49 -29.08
N LEU A 612 -40.95 15.03 -29.27
CA LEU A 612 -39.87 14.96 -28.29
C LEU A 612 -40.20 15.82 -27.06
N LYS A 613 -40.27 15.21 -25.87
CA LYS A 613 -40.68 15.89 -24.64
C LYS A 613 -39.65 15.71 -23.53
N LYS A 614 -39.42 16.77 -22.76
CA LYS A 614 -38.58 16.71 -21.55
C LYS A 614 -39.25 17.36 -20.36
N ILE A 615 -39.42 16.58 -19.30
CA ILE A 615 -39.85 17.04 -17.98
C ILE A 615 -38.72 16.73 -16.99
N TYR A 616 -38.23 17.74 -16.30
CA TYR A 616 -37.35 17.56 -15.16
C TYR A 616 -38.21 17.42 -13.90
N PRO A 617 -37.97 16.37 -13.08
CA PRO A 617 -38.77 16.11 -11.89
C PRO A 617 -38.64 17.25 -10.87
N ALA A 618 -39.64 17.37 -10.00
CA ALA A 618 -39.64 18.29 -8.87
C ALA A 618 -38.41 18.07 -7.98
N ARG A 619 -37.74 19.15 -7.60
CA ARG A 619 -36.58 19.13 -6.70
C ARG A 619 -36.63 20.34 -5.78
N ASP A 620 -36.32 20.14 -4.49
CA ASP A 620 -36.22 21.21 -3.49
C ASP A 620 -37.51 22.05 -3.36
N GLY A 621 -38.67 21.38 -3.33
CA GLY A 621 -39.98 22.03 -3.22
C GLY A 621 -40.51 22.68 -4.50
N ASN A 622 -39.75 22.70 -5.60
CA ASN A 622 -40.19 23.27 -6.87
C ASN A 622 -41.05 22.29 -7.69
N PRO A 623 -42.08 22.77 -8.42
CA PRO A 623 -42.87 21.92 -9.31
C PRO A 623 -42.04 21.37 -10.47
N ALA A 624 -42.50 20.26 -11.06
CA ALA A 624 -41.85 19.66 -12.22
C ALA A 624 -41.76 20.66 -13.39
N LYS A 625 -40.56 20.84 -13.95
CA LYS A 625 -40.30 21.82 -15.01
C LYS A 625 -40.37 21.15 -16.37
N ILE A 626 -41.38 21.53 -17.17
CA ILE A 626 -41.48 21.10 -18.57
C ILE A 626 -40.50 21.94 -19.40
N ALA A 627 -39.42 21.31 -19.85
CA ALA A 627 -38.37 21.97 -20.63
C ALA A 627 -38.63 21.92 -22.14
N VAL A 628 -39.22 20.83 -22.65
CA VAL A 628 -39.61 20.69 -24.06
C VAL A 628 -41.01 20.08 -24.11
N ARG A 629 -41.93 20.71 -24.85
CA ARG A 629 -43.37 20.40 -24.89
C ARG A 629 -43.79 19.65 -26.16
N GLY A 630 -43.13 18.53 -26.50
CA GLY A 630 -43.53 17.67 -27.62
C GLY A 630 -43.21 18.26 -29.00
N LEU A 631 -41.91 18.39 -29.29
CA LEU A 631 -41.43 18.95 -30.56
C LEU A 631 -41.40 17.87 -31.65
N SER A 632 -42.08 18.11 -32.77
CA SER A 632 -41.93 17.37 -34.02
C SER A 632 -41.21 18.22 -35.06
N LEU A 633 -40.15 17.70 -35.69
CA LEU A 633 -39.31 18.42 -36.64
C LEU A 633 -38.63 17.44 -37.61
N ALA A 634 -38.68 17.70 -38.93
CA ALA A 634 -37.94 16.92 -39.91
C ALA A 634 -37.00 17.81 -40.74
N LEU A 635 -35.68 17.59 -40.59
CA LEU A 635 -34.66 18.38 -41.27
C LEU A 635 -34.04 17.59 -42.45
N PRO A 636 -34.15 18.06 -43.69
CA PRO A 636 -33.53 17.44 -44.86
C PRO A 636 -32.03 17.71 -44.91
N ARG A 637 -31.32 16.91 -45.72
CA ARG A 637 -29.90 17.12 -46.00
C ARG A 637 -29.70 18.43 -46.76
N GLY A 638 -28.69 19.22 -46.39
CA GLY A 638 -28.44 20.52 -47.03
C GLY A 638 -29.05 21.70 -46.28
N GLU A 639 -29.75 21.47 -45.17
CA GLU A 639 -30.46 22.49 -44.41
C GLU A 639 -29.75 22.85 -43.09
N CYS A 640 -29.76 24.16 -42.76
CA CYS A 640 -29.36 24.67 -41.46
C CYS A 640 -30.61 25.17 -40.73
N PHE A 641 -30.95 24.56 -39.60
CA PHE A 641 -32.05 24.97 -38.75
C PHE A 641 -31.55 25.73 -37.52
N GLY A 642 -31.97 26.99 -37.41
CA GLY A 642 -31.63 27.87 -36.29
C GLY A 642 -32.74 27.94 -35.25
N MET A 643 -32.47 27.46 -34.04
CA MET A 643 -33.38 27.56 -32.90
C MET A 643 -33.16 28.88 -32.17
N LEU A 644 -34.10 29.81 -32.34
CA LEU A 644 -34.11 31.11 -31.69
C LEU A 644 -35.07 31.11 -30.50
N GLY A 645 -34.64 31.68 -29.36
CA GLY A 645 -35.53 31.92 -28.23
C GLY A 645 -34.81 32.50 -27.02
N PRO A 646 -35.53 33.00 -26.01
CA PRO A 646 -34.92 33.50 -24.78
C PRO A 646 -34.23 32.37 -23.97
N ASN A 647 -33.44 32.77 -22.98
CA ASN A 647 -32.87 31.84 -22.01
C ASN A 647 -33.99 31.10 -21.27
N GLY A 648 -33.83 29.78 -21.10
CA GLY A 648 -34.86 28.94 -20.47
C GLY A 648 -35.96 28.41 -21.39
N ALA A 649 -35.95 28.74 -22.69
CA ALA A 649 -36.92 28.23 -23.67
C ALA A 649 -36.80 26.71 -23.98
N GLY A 650 -35.77 26.03 -23.47
CA GLY A 650 -35.59 24.58 -23.68
C GLY A 650 -34.59 24.18 -24.78
N LYS A 651 -34.01 25.15 -25.51
CA LYS A 651 -33.03 24.94 -26.60
C LYS A 651 -31.90 23.95 -26.26
N THR A 652 -31.13 24.24 -25.21
CA THR A 652 -30.05 23.36 -24.73
C THR A 652 -30.59 22.01 -24.23
N SER A 653 -31.79 21.96 -23.66
CA SER A 653 -32.39 20.68 -23.25
C SER A 653 -32.74 19.80 -24.44
N LEU A 654 -33.15 20.39 -25.56
CA LEU A 654 -33.39 19.70 -26.81
C LEU A 654 -32.09 19.17 -27.41
N ILE A 655 -31.06 20.01 -27.57
CA ILE A 655 -29.74 19.55 -28.05
C ILE A 655 -29.23 18.41 -27.16
N ASN A 656 -29.30 18.55 -25.83
CA ASN A 656 -28.85 17.52 -24.89
C ASN A 656 -29.58 16.18 -25.06
N MET A 657 -30.86 16.20 -25.47
CA MET A 657 -31.58 14.97 -25.82
C MET A 657 -31.07 14.37 -27.14
N MET A 658 -30.93 15.20 -28.17
CA MET A 658 -30.48 14.77 -29.50
C MET A 658 -29.05 14.20 -29.49
N ILE A 659 -28.17 14.73 -28.64
CA ILE A 659 -26.79 14.25 -28.47
C ILE A 659 -26.64 13.19 -27.36
N GLY A 660 -27.75 12.70 -26.79
CA GLY A 660 -27.76 11.58 -25.84
C GLY A 660 -27.23 11.88 -24.43
N LEU A 661 -27.08 13.16 -24.05
CA LEU A 661 -26.73 13.55 -22.67
C LEU A 661 -27.89 13.35 -21.70
N THR A 662 -29.11 13.62 -22.16
CA THR A 662 -30.33 13.49 -21.38
C THR A 662 -31.32 12.63 -22.14
N LYS A 663 -31.89 11.61 -21.49
CA LYS A 663 -32.97 10.83 -22.14
C LYS A 663 -34.24 11.68 -22.25
N PRO A 664 -34.99 11.62 -23.36
CA PRO A 664 -36.31 12.22 -23.44
C PRO A 664 -37.26 11.56 -22.42
N THR A 665 -38.26 12.32 -21.97
CA THR A 665 -39.31 11.82 -21.07
C THR A 665 -40.39 11.06 -21.86
N SER A 666 -40.70 11.53 -23.07
CA SER A 666 -41.55 10.86 -24.05
C SER A 666 -41.17 11.32 -25.46
N GLY A 667 -41.62 10.59 -26.48
CA GLY A 667 -41.20 10.80 -27.87
C GLY A 667 -39.81 10.23 -28.16
N THR A 668 -39.41 10.31 -29.42
CA THR A 668 -38.10 9.82 -29.88
C THR A 668 -37.52 10.72 -30.98
N ALA A 669 -36.26 10.47 -31.36
CA ALA A 669 -35.67 11.07 -32.54
C ALA A 669 -34.85 10.05 -33.32
N TYR A 670 -34.82 10.21 -34.63
CA TYR A 670 -34.06 9.40 -35.57
C TYR A 670 -32.97 10.26 -36.21
N LEU A 671 -31.74 9.77 -36.15
CA LEU A 671 -30.56 10.38 -36.77
C LEU A 671 -29.99 9.40 -37.78
N GLN A 672 -30.00 9.77 -39.07
CA GLN A 672 -29.66 8.85 -40.17
C GLN A 672 -30.50 7.56 -40.14
N GLY A 673 -31.78 7.66 -39.74
CA GLY A 673 -32.67 6.50 -39.56
C GLY A 673 -32.42 5.67 -38.30
N LEU A 674 -31.47 6.06 -37.44
CA LEU A 674 -31.16 5.38 -36.19
C LEU A 674 -31.82 6.09 -35.00
N ASP A 675 -32.50 5.34 -34.15
CA ASP A 675 -33.15 5.86 -32.95
C ASP A 675 -32.12 6.25 -31.87
N ILE A 676 -32.22 7.47 -31.32
CA ILE A 676 -31.37 7.99 -30.25
C ILE A 676 -31.46 7.20 -28.94
N LEU A 677 -32.55 6.46 -28.70
CA LEU A 677 -32.75 5.67 -27.49
C LEU A 677 -32.01 4.32 -27.53
N THR A 678 -31.86 3.75 -28.73
CA THR A 678 -31.31 2.39 -28.92
C THR A 678 -29.91 2.39 -29.53
N SER A 679 -29.60 3.32 -30.44
CA SER A 679 -28.47 3.23 -31.38
C SER A 679 -27.45 4.37 -31.25
N MET A 680 -27.36 4.98 -30.07
CA MET A 680 -26.57 6.21 -29.85
C MET A 680 -25.07 6.06 -30.14
N ASP A 681 -24.46 4.91 -29.81
CA ASP A 681 -23.02 4.70 -30.04
C ASP A 681 -22.69 4.71 -31.54
N THR A 682 -23.58 4.18 -32.39
CA THR A 682 -23.46 4.24 -33.86
C THR A 682 -23.67 5.67 -34.35
N ILE A 683 -24.67 6.38 -33.82
CA ILE A 683 -24.97 7.77 -34.16
C ILE A 683 -23.75 8.68 -33.91
N TYR A 684 -23.02 8.50 -32.81
CA TYR A 684 -21.83 9.28 -32.48
C TYR A 684 -20.71 9.18 -33.51
N THR A 685 -20.66 8.11 -34.31
CA THR A 685 -19.65 7.99 -35.37
C THR A 685 -19.90 8.99 -36.51
N SER A 686 -21.17 9.29 -36.81
CA SER A 686 -21.59 10.20 -37.90
C SER A 686 -22.06 11.59 -37.46
N MET A 687 -22.05 11.88 -36.15
CA MET A 687 -22.48 13.15 -35.57
C MET A 687 -21.29 14.08 -35.25
N GLY A 688 -21.46 15.38 -35.46
CA GLY A 688 -20.58 16.44 -34.95
C GLY A 688 -21.27 17.24 -33.85
N VAL A 689 -20.56 17.59 -32.77
CA VAL A 689 -21.14 18.35 -31.66
C VAL A 689 -20.22 19.50 -31.24
N CYS A 690 -20.76 20.71 -31.23
CA CYS A 690 -20.15 21.89 -30.61
C CYS A 690 -20.98 22.29 -29.37
N PRO A 691 -20.55 21.91 -28.16
CA PRO A 691 -21.27 22.23 -26.92
C PRO A 691 -21.21 23.72 -26.58
N GLN A 692 -22.03 24.18 -25.62
CA GLN A 692 -22.04 25.57 -25.17
C GLN A 692 -20.71 26.00 -24.53
N HIS A 693 -20.12 25.14 -23.71
CA HIS A 693 -18.80 25.36 -23.11
C HIS A 693 -17.72 24.65 -23.93
N ASP A 694 -16.59 25.32 -24.15
CA ASP A 694 -15.47 24.75 -24.92
C ASP A 694 -14.75 23.65 -24.13
N LEU A 695 -15.01 22.38 -24.48
CA LEU A 695 -14.44 21.19 -23.82
C LEU A 695 -13.07 20.83 -24.44
N LEU A 696 -12.05 21.61 -24.12
CA LEU A 696 -10.70 21.50 -24.70
C LEU A 696 -9.66 21.10 -23.65
N TRP A 697 -8.64 20.35 -24.06
CA TRP A 697 -7.44 20.13 -23.24
C TRP A 697 -6.55 21.37 -23.31
N GLU A 698 -6.40 22.08 -22.19
CA GLU A 698 -5.59 23.31 -22.16
C GLU A 698 -4.13 23.09 -22.54
N THR A 699 -3.61 21.88 -22.29
CA THR A 699 -2.22 21.50 -22.58
C THR A 699 -1.98 21.10 -24.04
N LEU A 700 -3.02 20.78 -24.83
CA LEU A 700 -2.89 20.40 -26.24
C LEU A 700 -3.00 21.62 -27.17
N THR A 701 -2.41 21.54 -28.36
CA THR A 701 -2.49 22.57 -29.41
C THR A 701 -3.75 22.42 -30.25
N GLY A 702 -4.15 23.45 -31.01
CA GLY A 702 -5.28 23.33 -31.94
C GLY A 702 -5.10 22.19 -32.95
N ARG A 703 -3.89 22.05 -33.50
CA ARG A 703 -3.54 20.96 -34.43
C ARG A 703 -3.68 19.58 -33.77
N GLU A 704 -3.19 19.41 -32.54
CA GLU A 704 -3.28 18.13 -31.82
C GLU A 704 -4.72 17.73 -31.48
N HIS A 705 -5.60 18.69 -31.16
CA HIS A 705 -7.03 18.42 -30.96
C HIS A 705 -7.67 17.84 -32.23
N LEU A 706 -7.45 18.49 -33.37
CA LEU A 706 -8.02 18.05 -34.64
C LEU A 706 -7.41 16.73 -35.11
N LEU A 707 -6.10 16.52 -34.90
CA LEU A 707 -5.45 15.23 -35.14
C LEU A 707 -6.03 14.11 -34.26
N PHE A 708 -6.45 14.41 -33.03
CA PHE A 708 -7.08 13.45 -32.14
C PHE A 708 -8.51 13.11 -32.59
N TYR A 709 -9.38 14.12 -32.74
CA TYR A 709 -10.77 13.90 -33.14
C TYR A 709 -10.91 13.37 -34.57
N GLY A 710 -10.04 13.78 -35.50
CA GLY A 710 -9.99 13.23 -36.85
C GLY A 710 -9.70 11.72 -36.87
N ARG A 711 -8.82 11.23 -36.00
CA ARG A 711 -8.57 9.77 -35.86
C ARG A 711 -9.77 9.02 -35.28
N LEU A 712 -10.51 9.62 -34.34
CA LEU A 712 -11.76 9.05 -33.83
C LEU A 712 -12.83 8.93 -34.93
N LYS A 713 -12.81 9.86 -35.89
CA LYS A 713 -13.60 9.80 -37.14
C LYS A 713 -12.95 8.96 -38.24
N ASN A 714 -12.02 8.08 -37.89
CA ASN A 714 -11.37 7.11 -38.78
C ASN A 714 -10.50 7.72 -39.91
N LEU A 715 -10.12 9.00 -39.83
CA LEU A 715 -9.16 9.59 -40.76
C LEU A 715 -7.72 9.13 -40.43
N LYS A 716 -6.94 8.83 -41.47
CA LYS A 716 -5.56 8.30 -41.34
C LYS A 716 -4.62 8.95 -42.36
N GLY A 717 -3.31 8.85 -42.11
CA GLY A 717 -2.26 9.22 -43.06
C GLY A 717 -2.31 10.68 -43.54
N SER A 718 -2.08 10.87 -44.84
CA SER A 718 -2.12 12.18 -45.50
C SER A 718 -3.51 12.83 -45.45
N ALA A 719 -4.57 12.04 -45.61
CA ALA A 719 -5.95 12.51 -45.56
C ALA A 719 -6.31 13.15 -44.21
N LEU A 720 -5.80 12.58 -43.10
CA LEU A 720 -5.94 13.19 -41.78
C LEU A 720 -5.24 14.55 -41.70
N ASN A 721 -3.99 14.62 -42.16
CA ASN A 721 -3.22 15.86 -42.09
C ASN A 721 -3.86 16.95 -42.94
N GLN A 722 -4.28 16.63 -44.16
CA GLN A 722 -4.98 17.56 -45.05
C GLN A 722 -6.29 18.05 -44.43
N ALA A 723 -7.13 17.14 -43.91
CA ALA A 723 -8.37 17.51 -43.23
C ALA A 723 -8.14 18.42 -42.01
N VAL A 724 -7.07 18.20 -41.25
CA VAL A 724 -6.70 19.06 -40.11
C VAL A 724 -6.29 20.45 -40.59
N GLU A 725 -5.49 20.56 -41.64
CA GLU A 725 -5.06 21.86 -42.17
C GLU A 725 -6.21 22.64 -42.78
N ASP A 726 -7.06 21.98 -43.57
CA ASP A 726 -8.25 22.60 -44.16
C ASP A 726 -9.23 23.06 -43.08
N SER A 727 -9.40 22.27 -42.02
CA SER A 727 -10.21 22.64 -40.86
C SER A 727 -9.63 23.84 -40.11
N LEU A 728 -8.30 23.91 -39.89
CA LEU A 728 -7.65 25.07 -39.27
C LEU A 728 -7.73 26.33 -40.14
N LYS A 729 -7.60 26.19 -41.47
CA LYS A 729 -7.72 27.31 -42.42
C LYS A 729 -9.13 27.86 -42.43
N SER A 730 -10.15 26.99 -42.47
CA SER A 730 -11.55 27.43 -42.52
C SER A 730 -11.94 28.29 -41.31
N VAL A 731 -11.42 27.97 -40.12
CA VAL A 731 -11.69 28.77 -38.90
C VAL A 731 -10.64 29.84 -38.61
N ASN A 732 -9.76 30.19 -39.55
CA ASN A 732 -8.72 31.21 -39.38
C ASN A 732 -7.82 30.97 -38.16
N LEU A 733 -7.40 29.72 -37.94
CA LEU A 733 -6.45 29.31 -36.88
C LEU A 733 -5.14 28.71 -37.44
N PHE A 734 -5.01 28.57 -38.76
CA PHE A 734 -3.84 27.96 -39.39
C PHE A 734 -2.60 28.88 -39.38
N HIS A 735 -2.77 30.17 -39.67
CA HIS A 735 -1.68 31.12 -39.86
C HIS A 735 -1.12 31.68 -38.55
N GLY A 736 0.08 32.28 -38.61
CA GLY A 736 0.68 33.02 -37.48
C GLY A 736 1.13 32.13 -36.31
N GLY A 737 1.39 30.85 -36.55
CA GLY A 737 1.79 29.89 -35.52
C GLY A 737 0.69 29.55 -34.51
N VAL A 738 -0.55 30.01 -34.76
CA VAL A 738 -1.69 29.81 -33.86
C VAL A 738 -2.02 28.34 -33.70
N ALA A 739 -2.01 27.57 -34.80
CA ALA A 739 -2.33 26.15 -34.83
C ALA A 739 -1.51 25.30 -33.84
N ASP A 740 -0.25 25.68 -33.64
CA ASP A 740 0.74 24.98 -32.81
C ASP A 740 0.90 25.63 -31.41
N LYS A 741 0.07 26.62 -31.09
CA LYS A 741 -0.04 27.21 -29.75
C LYS A 741 -1.01 26.40 -28.88
N HIS A 742 -0.70 26.27 -27.59
CA HIS A 742 -1.58 25.58 -26.64
C HIS A 742 -2.97 26.23 -26.55
N ALA A 743 -4.02 25.41 -26.51
CA ALA A 743 -5.39 25.86 -26.38
C ALA A 743 -5.64 26.63 -25.08
N GLY A 744 -4.86 26.38 -24.01
CA GLY A 744 -4.90 27.20 -22.80
C GLY A 744 -4.54 28.68 -23.04
N LYS A 745 -3.70 28.98 -24.05
CA LYS A 745 -3.29 30.34 -24.43
C LYS A 745 -4.15 30.96 -25.54
N TYR A 746 -5.25 30.31 -25.92
CA TYR A 746 -6.22 30.83 -26.89
C TYR A 746 -7.14 31.84 -26.21
N SER A 747 -7.54 32.90 -26.93
CA SER A 747 -8.64 33.76 -26.50
C SER A 747 -9.96 32.97 -26.51
N GLY A 748 -10.99 33.44 -25.80
CA GLY A 748 -12.31 32.78 -25.80
C GLY A 748 -12.85 32.55 -27.21
N GLY A 749 -12.71 33.54 -28.11
CA GLY A 749 -13.12 33.39 -29.50
C GLY A 749 -12.28 32.39 -30.31
N MET A 750 -10.99 32.25 -30.02
CA MET A 750 -10.15 31.21 -30.64
C MET A 750 -10.53 29.80 -30.15
N LYS A 751 -10.84 29.65 -28.86
CA LYS A 751 -11.35 28.38 -28.29
C LYS A 751 -12.66 27.99 -28.96
N ARG A 752 -13.59 28.95 -29.11
CA ARG A 752 -14.87 28.74 -29.79
C ARG A 752 -14.71 28.28 -31.23
N ARG A 753 -13.84 28.95 -31.99
CA ARG A 753 -13.51 28.58 -33.37
C ARG A 753 -12.90 27.18 -33.47
N LEU A 754 -12.05 26.80 -32.52
CA LEU A 754 -11.51 25.44 -32.44
C LEU A 754 -12.61 24.40 -32.12
N SER A 755 -13.53 24.69 -31.20
CA SER A 755 -14.67 23.80 -30.90
C SER A 755 -15.56 23.55 -32.14
N VAL A 756 -15.76 24.58 -32.97
CA VAL A 756 -16.49 24.44 -34.24
C VAL A 756 -15.69 23.65 -35.27
N ALA A 757 -14.37 23.85 -35.36
CA ALA A 757 -13.52 23.03 -36.22
C ALA A 757 -13.59 21.54 -35.85
N ILE A 758 -13.58 21.24 -34.54
CA ILE A 758 -13.72 19.87 -34.01
C ILE A 758 -15.07 19.27 -34.37
N SER A 759 -16.17 20.03 -34.31
CA SER A 759 -17.49 19.51 -34.65
C SER A 759 -17.68 19.23 -36.15
N LEU A 760 -16.82 19.77 -37.02
CA LEU A 760 -16.90 19.63 -38.47
C LEU A 760 -15.90 18.62 -39.06
N ILE A 761 -14.94 18.13 -38.26
CA ILE A 761 -13.90 17.20 -38.73
C ILE A 761 -14.47 15.79 -38.94
N GLY A 762 -13.96 15.08 -39.94
CA GLY A 762 -14.39 13.71 -40.23
C GLY A 762 -15.72 13.60 -40.99
N ASP A 763 -16.13 14.67 -41.65
CA ASP A 763 -17.31 14.75 -42.51
C ASP A 763 -18.63 14.25 -41.87
N PRO A 764 -19.03 14.84 -40.72
CA PRO A 764 -20.25 14.43 -40.03
C PRO A 764 -21.50 14.79 -40.84
N LYS A 765 -22.44 13.85 -40.94
CA LYS A 765 -23.70 14.06 -41.69
C LYS A 765 -24.70 14.94 -40.94
N VAL A 766 -24.63 14.92 -39.62
CA VAL A 766 -25.46 15.72 -38.71
C VAL A 766 -24.57 16.48 -37.75
N VAL A 767 -24.80 17.78 -37.60
CA VAL A 767 -24.01 18.64 -36.70
C VAL A 767 -24.93 19.41 -35.77
N PHE A 768 -24.65 19.35 -34.46
CA PHE A 768 -25.32 20.14 -33.44
C PHE A 768 -24.38 21.22 -32.91
N MET A 769 -24.82 22.48 -32.88
CA MET A 769 -24.03 23.58 -32.33
C MET A 769 -24.85 24.37 -31.30
N ASP A 770 -24.47 24.28 -30.03
CA ASP A 770 -25.16 25.02 -28.97
C ASP A 770 -24.48 26.39 -28.78
N GLU A 771 -25.10 27.46 -29.27
CA GLU A 771 -24.63 28.85 -29.20
C GLU A 771 -23.24 29.10 -29.82
N PRO A 772 -23.00 28.77 -31.11
CA PRO A 772 -21.67 28.82 -31.74
C PRO A 772 -21.06 30.23 -31.81
N SER A 773 -21.86 31.29 -31.83
CA SER A 773 -21.41 32.68 -31.98
C SER A 773 -21.12 33.43 -30.67
N THR A 774 -21.34 32.80 -29.51
CA THR A 774 -21.19 33.43 -28.20
C THR A 774 -19.72 33.76 -27.93
N GLY A 775 -19.45 34.98 -27.46
CA GLY A 775 -18.08 35.43 -27.12
C GLY A 775 -17.18 35.80 -28.31
N LEU A 776 -17.70 35.79 -29.55
CA LEU A 776 -16.99 36.25 -30.75
C LEU A 776 -17.26 37.73 -31.06
N ASP A 777 -16.24 38.42 -31.58
CA ASP A 777 -16.37 39.74 -32.20
C ASP A 777 -17.13 39.67 -33.54
N PRO A 778 -17.67 40.79 -34.05
CA PRO A 778 -18.49 40.79 -35.26
C PRO A 778 -17.80 40.19 -36.50
N ALA A 779 -16.51 40.46 -36.71
CA ALA A 779 -15.76 39.94 -37.86
C ALA A 779 -15.57 38.42 -37.74
N SER A 780 -15.21 37.92 -36.56
CA SER A 780 -15.11 36.48 -36.29
C SER A 780 -16.45 35.76 -36.40
N ARG A 781 -17.58 36.41 -36.05
CA ARG A 781 -18.93 35.83 -36.25
C ARG A 781 -19.26 35.67 -37.73
N ASN A 782 -18.99 36.67 -38.55
CA ASN A 782 -19.22 36.58 -40.00
C ASN A 782 -18.36 35.50 -40.64
N SER A 783 -17.09 35.40 -40.23
CA SER A 783 -16.19 34.31 -40.65
C SER A 783 -16.68 32.94 -40.18
N LEU A 784 -17.33 32.84 -39.01
CA LEU A 784 -17.91 31.58 -38.56
C LEU A 784 -19.11 31.19 -39.41
N TRP A 785 -19.98 32.14 -39.73
CA TRP A 785 -21.15 31.89 -40.56
C TRP A 785 -20.81 31.47 -41.98
N SER A 786 -19.73 32.00 -42.57
CA SER A 786 -19.26 31.52 -43.88
C SER A 786 -18.84 30.05 -43.84
N VAL A 787 -18.18 29.61 -42.75
CA VAL A 787 -17.81 28.20 -42.52
C VAL A 787 -19.05 27.33 -42.37
N VAL A 788 -20.03 27.74 -41.55
CA VAL A 788 -21.29 27.00 -41.36
C VAL A 788 -22.07 26.92 -42.67
N LYS A 789 -22.13 28.00 -43.45
CA LYS A 789 -22.80 28.04 -44.76
C LYS A 789 -22.12 27.09 -45.76
N GLN A 790 -20.79 27.01 -45.74
CA GLN A 790 -20.06 26.05 -46.56
C GLN A 790 -20.32 24.60 -46.12
N ALA A 791 -20.32 24.33 -44.82
CA ALA A 791 -20.60 23.00 -44.25
C ALA A 791 -22.06 22.56 -44.39
N LYS A 792 -23.01 23.49 -44.56
CA LYS A 792 -24.43 23.20 -44.77
C LYS A 792 -24.69 22.41 -46.06
N ARG A 793 -23.88 22.59 -47.12
CA ARG A 793 -24.17 22.08 -48.48
C ARG A 793 -24.47 20.58 -48.54
N ASP A 794 -23.85 19.79 -47.69
CA ASP A 794 -23.87 18.33 -47.70
C ASP A 794 -24.32 17.71 -46.37
N ARG A 795 -24.75 18.53 -45.40
CA ARG A 795 -25.01 18.14 -44.00
C ARG A 795 -26.30 18.76 -43.49
N ALA A 796 -26.86 18.18 -42.43
CA ALA A 796 -27.94 18.81 -41.66
C ALA A 796 -27.36 19.42 -40.38
N ILE A 797 -27.61 20.72 -40.17
CA ILE A 797 -27.05 21.46 -39.03
C ILE A 797 -28.19 22.00 -38.18
N ILE A 798 -28.20 21.68 -36.89
CA ILE A 798 -29.06 22.32 -35.90
C ILE A 798 -28.19 23.19 -35.01
N LEU A 799 -28.56 24.46 -34.88
CA LEU A 799 -27.83 25.39 -34.04
C LEU A 799 -28.77 26.27 -33.21
N THR A 800 -28.34 26.63 -32.01
CA THR A 800 -29.11 27.49 -31.11
C THR A 800 -28.51 28.89 -31.05
N SER A 801 -29.35 29.91 -30.91
CA SER A 801 -28.90 31.27 -30.64
C SER A 801 -29.93 32.05 -29.83
N ILE A 802 -29.45 33.10 -29.18
CA ILE A 802 -30.26 34.09 -28.47
C ILE A 802 -30.45 35.34 -29.35
N SER A 803 -29.60 35.56 -30.35
CA SER A 803 -29.60 36.78 -31.19
C SER A 803 -30.26 36.58 -32.54
N LEU A 804 -31.14 37.52 -32.93
CA LEU A 804 -31.85 37.53 -34.23
C LEU A 804 -30.94 37.63 -35.46
N SER A 805 -29.67 38.01 -35.28
CA SER A 805 -28.64 38.05 -36.35
C SER A 805 -28.43 36.72 -37.08
N LEU A 806 -28.95 35.63 -36.51
CA LEU A 806 -28.92 34.26 -37.02
C LEU A 806 -29.82 34.03 -38.25
N SER A 807 -31.03 34.63 -38.28
CA SER A 807 -32.06 34.23 -39.23
C SER A 807 -31.69 34.57 -40.68
N LEU A 808 -30.90 35.63 -40.88
CA LEU A 808 -30.43 36.09 -42.18
C LEU A 808 -29.41 35.15 -42.84
N HIS A 809 -28.65 34.37 -42.05
CA HIS A 809 -27.51 33.60 -42.58
C HIS A 809 -27.84 32.15 -42.90
N CYS A 810 -28.74 31.48 -42.15
CA CYS A 810 -29.16 30.10 -42.48
C CYS A 810 -30.20 29.99 -43.60
N HIS A 811 -30.93 31.08 -43.91
CA HIS A 811 -31.85 31.14 -45.05
C HIS A 811 -31.16 31.33 -46.41
N SER A 812 -29.91 31.83 -46.42
CA SER A 812 -29.09 32.03 -47.63
C SER A 812 -28.19 30.85 -47.95
#